data_AF-A0A418RNX5-F1
#
_entry.id   AF-A0A418RNX5-F1
#
_cell.length_a   1.000
_cell.length_b   1.000
_cell.length_c   1.000
_cell.angle_alpha   90.00
_cell.angle_beta   90.00
_cell.angle_gamma   90.00
#
_symmetry.space_group_name_H-M   'P 1'
#
loop_
_entity.id
_entity.type
_entity.pdbx_description
1 polymer ?
#
loop_
_entity_poly.entity_id
_entity_poly.type
_entity_poly.pdbx_seq_one_letter_code
_entity_poly.pdbx_strand_id
1 'polypeptide(L)'
;MNRVLESELMEDIDQVKAYAEADFKTPHNDFILQLQILINDPGFSGTALDLGCGSGDISFRFAKAFPSANLHAVDGSDPMLQYAKSALTSDLSEQISFIKGLLPDVILPQSSYEIIFSNSLLHHLPDPQVLWQTIKKYAKPNALICVMDLLRPDSIEAAQDMVKQYAANEPAILQRDFYNSLLAAFSLKEINTQLAQAHLNLHIVRVSDRHVLISGVIPDSLRNDMDTLESVEEINLEKPELYINRDISLLAFNKRVLAQAKNESVPLLERLNYLCISCSNLDEFFEVRVASVLEMAAIDHKTIGSDGLTPKEQLEQISIDSHKLVEEQYQVLNEILIPKLNAENIRFIRRTEWNEAQQKWLAKYFNDELLPILTPVGLDSAHPFPRILNKSLNFIISLTGKDAFGRNSGRAILQAPRALPRVIQLPAEETQSGPSDFVFLSSIIHAFVSELFTGMTVKGCYQFRVTRNSDFFVDDDAIDDLLLAVQGELAMRNYGDEVRLEIDAACPDDTVNFLLDRFEMNRDRLFLVNGPVNLNRIQEINSLVDRPDLKFTPFKPSTPSQLARNKDIFAAIKRHDILLHHPFESFSPVVEFLRQAAASSEVLAIKQTLYRTGADSPVVAALIRAARAGKEVTVVIELRARFDEKANIDLASKLQEAAVHVVYGVVGYKTHAKMCLVLRREGRELRNYVHLGTGNYHPKTAQLYTDYGLFSCNKELGEDVRRVFAQLTSLGKVTKLNKLLQSPFTLHKGILEKIEREITHAKNGKPAKIIIQVNAIVEEQAIQALYRASQAGVEVKLIVRGICCLKPGIQGVSENIEVRAIIGRFLEHARIYAFSNDGNQEVYASSADLMNRNMFRRVEICFPIESKRLCNRILHDLDLYLKDNTQAWLLQADGSYLQLLNTTDEEQIQAQSVILNELQGS
;
A
#
# COMPACT_ATOMS: atom_id res chain seq x y z
N MET A 1 6.39 -30.04 0.93
CA MET A 1 7.53 -29.56 0.11
C MET A 1 7.01 -28.64 -0.99
N ASN A 2 7.73 -27.56 -1.33
CA ASN A 2 7.37 -26.69 -2.46
C ASN A 2 7.77 -27.36 -3.78
N ARG A 3 7.00 -27.13 -4.85
CA ARG A 3 7.32 -27.58 -6.21
C ARG A 3 8.66 -26.97 -6.65
N VAL A 4 9.51 -27.77 -7.29
CA VAL A 4 10.73 -27.30 -7.96
C VAL A 4 10.61 -27.64 -9.43
N LEU A 5 10.71 -26.63 -10.30
CA LEU A 5 10.61 -26.84 -11.75
C LEU A 5 11.84 -27.58 -12.27
N GLU A 6 11.64 -28.42 -13.29
CA GLU A 6 12.72 -28.99 -14.10
C GLU A 6 12.72 -28.40 -15.50
N SER A 7 13.78 -28.66 -16.27
CA SER A 7 13.88 -28.19 -17.67
C SER A 7 12.74 -28.78 -18.51
N GLU A 8 12.07 -27.91 -19.27
CA GLU A 8 10.84 -28.25 -20.01
C GLU A 8 11.04 -29.21 -21.19
N LEU A 9 12.27 -29.31 -21.73
CA LEU A 9 12.55 -30.08 -22.93
C LEU A 9 13.80 -30.95 -22.79
N MET A 10 13.67 -32.22 -23.17
CA MET A 10 14.79 -33.16 -23.26
C MET A 10 15.46 -33.00 -24.64
N GLU A 11 16.48 -32.13 -24.72
CA GLU A 11 17.22 -31.85 -25.95
C GLU A 11 18.54 -32.65 -26.07
N ASP A 12 19.03 -33.23 -24.97
CA ASP A 12 20.26 -34.03 -24.97
C ASP A 12 20.02 -35.45 -25.52
N ILE A 13 20.78 -35.81 -26.56
CA ILE A 13 20.66 -37.10 -27.26
C ILE A 13 20.97 -38.28 -26.33
N ASP A 14 21.95 -38.14 -25.43
CA ASP A 14 22.30 -39.21 -24.50
C ASP A 14 21.20 -39.43 -23.45
N GLN A 15 20.54 -38.34 -23.04
CA GLN A 15 19.39 -38.37 -22.15
C GLN A 15 18.17 -39.00 -22.82
N VAL A 16 17.87 -38.63 -24.08
CA VAL A 16 16.78 -39.23 -24.87
C VAL A 16 16.99 -40.72 -25.07
N LYS A 17 18.22 -41.13 -25.39
CA LYS A 17 18.55 -42.54 -25.56
C LYS A 17 18.37 -43.32 -24.26
N ALA A 18 18.87 -42.79 -23.14
CA ALA A 18 18.69 -43.42 -21.84
C ALA A 18 17.20 -43.56 -21.48
N TYR A 19 16.40 -42.51 -21.69
CA TYR A 19 14.96 -42.54 -21.43
C TYR A 19 14.24 -43.57 -22.31
N ALA A 20 14.56 -43.63 -23.60
CA ALA A 20 13.91 -44.55 -24.52
C ALA A 20 14.29 -46.03 -24.34
N GLU A 21 15.45 -46.32 -23.74
CA GLU A 21 15.91 -47.67 -23.39
C GLU A 21 15.39 -48.16 -22.02
N ALA A 22 14.84 -47.27 -21.19
CA ALA A 22 14.31 -47.59 -19.87
C ALA A 22 13.05 -48.48 -19.93
N ASP A 23 12.88 -49.37 -18.94
CA ASP A 23 11.74 -50.30 -18.94
C ASP A 23 10.48 -49.68 -18.33
N PHE A 24 9.69 -49.02 -19.16
CA PHE A 24 8.37 -48.48 -18.79
C PHE A 24 7.20 -49.42 -19.15
N LYS A 25 7.45 -50.70 -19.49
CA LYS A 25 6.40 -51.58 -20.03
C LYS A 25 5.18 -51.70 -19.13
N THR A 26 5.40 -51.93 -17.83
CA THR A 26 4.30 -52.10 -16.87
C THR A 26 3.46 -50.83 -16.74
N PRO A 27 4.02 -49.65 -16.37
CA PRO A 27 3.20 -48.44 -16.22
C PRO A 27 2.53 -47.99 -17.53
N HIS A 28 3.19 -48.15 -18.68
CA HIS A 28 2.58 -47.81 -19.97
C HIS A 28 1.47 -48.79 -20.37
N ASN A 29 1.60 -50.09 -20.10
CA ASN A 29 0.53 -51.05 -20.31
C ASN A 29 -0.67 -50.78 -19.39
N ASP A 30 -0.42 -50.46 -18.12
CA ASP A 30 -1.47 -50.14 -17.17
C ASP A 30 -2.25 -48.89 -17.62
N PHE A 31 -1.56 -47.87 -18.13
CA PHE A 31 -2.21 -46.68 -18.68
C PHE A 31 -3.09 -46.99 -19.90
N ILE A 32 -2.60 -47.83 -20.82
CA ILE A 32 -3.38 -48.24 -22.00
C ILE A 32 -4.59 -49.08 -21.59
N LEU A 33 -4.46 -49.93 -20.57
CA LEU A 33 -5.59 -50.67 -20.02
C LEU A 33 -6.65 -49.73 -19.42
N GLN A 34 -6.23 -48.66 -18.72
CA GLN A 34 -7.15 -47.63 -18.24
C GLN A 34 -7.86 -46.93 -19.40
N LEU A 35 -7.13 -46.58 -20.47
CA LEU A 35 -7.73 -46.01 -21.68
C LEU A 35 -8.75 -46.97 -22.32
N GLN A 36 -8.46 -48.26 -22.43
CA GLN A 36 -9.41 -49.26 -22.95
C GLN A 36 -10.68 -49.36 -22.09
N ILE A 37 -10.54 -49.33 -20.77
CA ILE A 37 -11.67 -49.33 -19.84
C ILE A 37 -12.51 -48.07 -19.98
N LEU A 38 -11.88 -46.89 -20.09
CA LEU A 38 -12.57 -45.61 -20.19
C LEU A 38 -13.24 -45.39 -21.55
N ILE A 39 -12.60 -45.82 -22.65
CA ILE A 39 -13.16 -45.74 -24.00
C ILE A 39 -14.35 -46.69 -24.14
N ASN A 40 -14.26 -47.88 -23.53
CA ASN A 40 -15.33 -48.88 -23.52
C ASN A 40 -15.89 -49.21 -24.93
N ASP A 41 -15.04 -49.08 -25.95
CA ASP A 41 -15.32 -49.41 -27.35
C ASP A 41 -14.02 -49.93 -28.02
N PRO A 42 -13.81 -51.24 -28.10
CA PRO A 42 -12.64 -51.81 -28.76
C PRO A 42 -12.64 -51.62 -30.29
N GLY A 43 -13.74 -51.17 -30.88
CA GLY A 43 -13.88 -50.85 -32.31
C GLY A 43 -13.70 -49.37 -32.64
N PHE A 44 -13.25 -48.55 -31.68
CA PHE A 44 -13.11 -47.11 -31.86
C PHE A 44 -12.32 -46.74 -33.13
N SER A 45 -12.94 -45.94 -34.00
CA SER A 45 -12.40 -45.51 -35.30
C SER A 45 -12.30 -43.99 -35.46
N GLY A 46 -12.37 -43.26 -34.33
CA GLY A 46 -12.29 -41.81 -34.31
C GLY A 46 -10.86 -41.27 -34.30
N THR A 47 -10.73 -39.98 -33.97
CA THR A 47 -9.46 -39.26 -33.90
C THR A 47 -9.03 -39.05 -32.44
N ALA A 48 -7.80 -39.41 -32.13
CA ALA A 48 -7.20 -39.27 -30.82
C ALA A 48 -5.99 -38.33 -30.85
N LEU A 49 -5.74 -37.66 -29.73
CA LEU A 49 -4.61 -36.76 -29.52
C LEU A 49 -3.80 -37.21 -28.31
N ASP A 50 -2.51 -37.42 -28.53
CA ASP A 50 -1.50 -37.69 -27.50
C ASP A 50 -0.65 -36.45 -27.28
N LEU A 51 -0.79 -35.80 -26.12
CA LEU A 51 -0.03 -34.59 -25.75
C LEU A 51 1.18 -34.97 -24.91
N GLY A 52 2.39 -34.70 -25.43
CA GLY A 52 3.66 -35.07 -24.79
C GLY A 52 4.03 -36.52 -25.06
N CYS A 53 4.03 -36.92 -26.34
CA CYS A 53 4.17 -38.33 -26.72
C CYS A 53 5.58 -38.91 -26.49
N GLY A 54 6.59 -38.08 -26.25
CA GLY A 54 7.97 -38.48 -25.99
C GLY A 54 8.52 -39.40 -27.08
N SER A 55 9.04 -40.57 -26.66
CA SER A 55 9.57 -41.59 -27.57
C SER A 55 8.52 -42.37 -28.36
N GLY A 56 7.22 -42.10 -28.14
CA GLY A 56 6.10 -42.69 -28.87
C GLY A 56 5.60 -44.03 -28.34
N ASP A 57 6.17 -44.61 -27.27
CA ASP A 57 5.80 -45.96 -26.78
C ASP A 57 4.30 -46.08 -26.45
N ILE A 58 3.73 -45.11 -25.74
CA ILE A 58 2.29 -45.06 -25.45
C ILE A 58 1.49 -44.91 -26.74
N SER A 59 1.92 -44.02 -27.64
CA SER A 59 1.27 -43.82 -28.95
C SER A 59 1.21 -45.13 -29.75
N PHE A 60 2.30 -45.93 -29.77
CA PHE A 60 2.33 -47.23 -30.44
C PHE A 60 1.41 -48.26 -29.79
N ARG A 61 1.35 -48.30 -28.45
CA ARG A 61 0.45 -49.22 -27.74
C ARG A 61 -1.01 -48.84 -27.94
N PHE A 62 -1.33 -47.55 -27.95
CA PHE A 62 -2.66 -47.05 -28.26
C PHE A 62 -3.08 -47.46 -29.68
N ALA A 63 -2.21 -47.22 -30.66
CA ALA A 63 -2.47 -47.57 -32.06
C ALA A 63 -2.74 -49.08 -32.24
N LYS A 64 -1.97 -49.94 -31.57
CA LYS A 64 -2.20 -51.40 -31.54
C LYS A 64 -3.50 -51.80 -30.83
N ALA A 65 -3.87 -51.09 -29.76
CA ALA A 65 -5.10 -51.36 -29.01
C ALA A 65 -6.36 -50.94 -29.79
N PHE A 66 -6.25 -49.93 -30.66
CA PHE A 66 -7.34 -49.39 -31.47
C PHE A 66 -6.94 -49.27 -32.95
N PRO A 67 -6.83 -50.40 -33.70
CA PRO A 67 -6.27 -50.40 -35.06
C PRO A 67 -7.02 -49.54 -36.09
N SER A 68 -8.24 -49.10 -35.78
CA SER A 68 -9.06 -48.28 -36.67
C SER A 68 -9.05 -46.78 -36.32
N ALA A 69 -8.39 -46.38 -35.23
CA ALA A 69 -8.34 -44.99 -34.77
C ALA A 69 -7.18 -44.23 -35.42
N ASN A 70 -7.37 -42.95 -35.74
CA ASN A 70 -6.27 -42.09 -36.20
C ASN A 70 -5.68 -41.33 -35.01
N LEU A 71 -4.35 -41.35 -34.86
CA LEU A 71 -3.66 -40.73 -33.73
C LEU A 71 -2.75 -39.58 -34.18
N HIS A 72 -2.92 -38.42 -33.55
CA HIS A 72 -1.97 -37.31 -33.64
C HIS A 72 -1.15 -37.26 -32.35
N ALA A 73 0.16 -37.43 -32.47
CA ALA A 73 1.08 -37.52 -31.33
C ALA A 73 2.02 -36.30 -31.33
N VAL A 74 1.97 -35.51 -30.27
CA VAL A 74 2.60 -34.18 -30.19
C VAL A 74 3.73 -34.20 -29.17
N ASP A 75 4.89 -33.66 -29.54
CA ASP A 75 5.97 -33.41 -28.58
C ASP A 75 6.75 -32.13 -28.94
N GLY A 76 7.31 -31.47 -27.93
CA GLY A 76 8.13 -30.28 -28.10
C GLY A 76 9.59 -30.59 -28.44
N SER A 77 10.09 -31.77 -28.08
CA SER A 77 11.47 -32.20 -28.30
C SER A 77 11.67 -32.80 -29.69
N ASP A 78 12.49 -32.14 -30.50
CA ASP A 78 12.92 -32.66 -31.80
C ASP A 78 13.63 -34.02 -31.70
N PRO A 79 14.61 -34.20 -30.78
CA PRO A 79 15.24 -35.51 -30.57
C PRO A 79 14.25 -36.64 -30.21
N MET A 80 13.25 -36.37 -29.36
CA MET A 80 12.23 -37.37 -29.00
C MET A 80 11.40 -37.79 -30.21
N LEU A 81 10.94 -36.81 -31.02
CA LEU A 81 10.17 -37.11 -32.23
C LEU A 81 10.99 -37.83 -33.30
N GLN A 82 12.29 -37.54 -33.41
CA GLN A 82 13.17 -38.29 -34.31
C GLN A 82 13.28 -39.75 -33.87
N TYR A 83 13.44 -39.99 -32.57
CA TYR A 83 13.44 -41.34 -32.02
C TYR A 83 12.11 -42.06 -32.28
N ALA A 84 10.98 -41.43 -31.97
CA ALA A 84 9.65 -41.99 -32.19
C ALA A 84 9.41 -42.34 -33.67
N LYS A 85 9.78 -41.44 -34.59
CA LYS A 85 9.68 -41.70 -36.04
C LYS A 85 10.56 -42.86 -36.50
N SER A 86 11.74 -43.04 -35.89
CA SER A 86 12.64 -44.16 -36.23
C SER A 86 12.12 -45.52 -35.72
N ALA A 87 11.36 -45.52 -34.62
CA ALA A 87 10.74 -46.71 -34.03
C ALA A 87 9.39 -47.08 -34.65
N LEU A 88 8.81 -46.20 -35.48
CA LEU A 88 7.52 -46.41 -36.14
C LEU A 88 7.61 -47.50 -37.21
N THR A 89 6.86 -48.59 -37.02
CA THR A 89 6.76 -49.70 -37.99
C THR A 89 5.84 -49.33 -39.16
N SER A 90 6.07 -49.91 -40.34
CA SER A 90 5.24 -49.70 -41.55
C SER A 90 3.75 -49.89 -41.31
N ASP A 91 3.37 -50.84 -40.45
CA ASP A 91 1.97 -51.20 -40.23
C ASP A 91 1.22 -50.14 -39.38
N LEU A 92 1.94 -49.22 -38.74
CA LEU A 92 1.38 -48.12 -37.94
C LEU A 92 1.58 -46.74 -38.59
N SER A 93 2.33 -46.66 -39.69
CA SER A 93 2.71 -45.37 -40.28
C SER A 93 1.55 -44.62 -40.92
N GLU A 94 0.49 -45.32 -41.29
CA GLU A 94 -0.75 -44.70 -41.78
C GLU A 94 -1.67 -44.23 -40.63
N GLN A 95 -1.42 -44.71 -39.41
CA GLN A 95 -2.27 -44.50 -38.25
C GLN A 95 -1.79 -43.35 -37.33
N ILE A 96 -0.48 -43.17 -37.20
CA ILE A 96 0.13 -42.20 -36.27
C ILE A 96 0.79 -41.06 -37.06
N SER A 97 0.40 -39.82 -36.77
CA SER A 97 1.10 -38.63 -37.24
C SER A 97 1.81 -37.92 -36.09
N PHE A 98 3.14 -37.83 -36.18
CA PHE A 98 3.98 -37.13 -35.22
C PHE A 98 4.10 -35.64 -35.55
N ILE A 99 3.79 -34.77 -34.58
CA ILE A 99 3.72 -33.32 -34.73
C ILE A 99 4.70 -32.67 -33.75
N LYS A 100 5.56 -31.79 -34.27
CA LYS A 100 6.39 -30.93 -33.44
C LYS A 100 5.56 -29.75 -32.95
N GLY A 101 5.46 -29.58 -31.64
CA GLY A 101 4.76 -28.44 -31.05
C GLY A 101 4.92 -28.36 -29.54
N LEU A 102 5.07 -27.13 -29.04
CA LEU A 102 5.10 -26.81 -27.62
C LEU A 102 3.76 -26.18 -27.24
N LEU A 103 3.19 -26.54 -26.10
CA LEU A 103 1.96 -25.91 -25.61
C LEU A 103 2.32 -24.53 -24.99
N PRO A 104 1.47 -23.49 -25.12
CA PRO A 104 0.13 -23.49 -25.73
C PRO A 104 0.12 -23.30 -27.26
N ASP A 105 1.27 -23.00 -27.87
CA ASP A 105 1.38 -22.53 -29.26
C ASP A 105 1.32 -23.64 -30.32
N VAL A 106 1.03 -24.88 -29.92
CA VAL A 106 0.91 -26.01 -30.85
C VAL A 106 -0.21 -25.77 -31.87
N ILE A 107 0.13 -25.97 -33.14
CA ILE A 107 -0.82 -25.94 -34.25
C ILE A 107 -1.10 -27.39 -34.66
N LEU A 108 -2.32 -27.86 -34.36
CA LEU A 108 -2.75 -29.21 -34.71
C LEU A 108 -3.49 -29.24 -36.06
N PRO A 109 -3.36 -30.36 -36.81
CA PRO A 109 -3.99 -30.50 -38.14
C PRO A 109 -5.52 -30.63 -38.07
N GLN A 110 -6.09 -30.88 -36.88
CA GLN A 110 -7.54 -30.95 -36.67
C GLN A 110 -7.99 -29.94 -35.62
N SER A 111 -9.22 -29.45 -35.79
CA SER A 111 -9.85 -28.49 -34.89
C SER A 111 -10.47 -29.15 -33.65
N SER A 112 -10.72 -30.47 -33.65
CA SER A 112 -11.11 -31.20 -32.45
C SER A 112 -11.00 -32.73 -32.56
N TYR A 113 -10.88 -33.41 -31.42
CA TYR A 113 -10.61 -34.85 -31.24
C TYR A 113 -11.63 -35.50 -30.30
N GLU A 114 -12.00 -36.76 -30.55
CA GLU A 114 -12.88 -37.56 -29.68
C GLU A 114 -12.18 -38.04 -28.40
N ILE A 115 -10.87 -38.21 -28.43
CA ILE A 115 -10.07 -38.65 -27.29
C ILE A 115 -8.84 -37.77 -27.20
N ILE A 116 -8.57 -37.24 -25.99
CA ILE A 116 -7.31 -36.55 -25.70
C ILE A 116 -6.70 -37.19 -24.47
N PHE A 117 -5.46 -37.65 -24.61
CA PHE A 117 -4.73 -38.22 -23.49
C PHE A 117 -3.32 -37.63 -23.40
N SER A 118 -2.75 -37.75 -22.21
CA SER A 118 -1.39 -37.31 -21.91
C SER A 118 -0.82 -38.15 -20.79
N ASN A 119 0.46 -38.48 -20.88
CA ASN A 119 1.16 -39.19 -19.82
C ASN A 119 2.48 -38.50 -19.50
N SER A 120 2.69 -38.16 -18.23
CA SER A 120 3.94 -37.59 -17.73
C SER A 120 4.33 -36.26 -18.40
N LEU A 121 3.36 -35.39 -18.72
CA LEU A 121 3.59 -34.06 -19.28
C LEU A 121 3.28 -32.93 -18.29
N LEU A 122 2.27 -33.10 -17.43
CA LEU A 122 1.73 -32.04 -16.58
C LEU A 122 2.82 -31.48 -15.66
N HIS A 123 3.66 -32.33 -15.06
CA HIS A 123 4.72 -31.89 -14.16
C HIS A 123 5.85 -31.09 -14.86
N HIS A 124 6.05 -31.28 -16.17
CA HIS A 124 7.04 -30.52 -16.95
C HIS A 124 6.60 -29.08 -17.24
N LEU A 125 5.30 -28.76 -17.17
CA LEU A 125 4.79 -27.43 -17.54
C LEU A 125 4.97 -26.42 -16.39
N PRO A 126 5.66 -25.28 -16.57
CA PRO A 126 5.75 -24.24 -15.54
C PRO A 126 4.37 -23.74 -15.15
N ASP A 127 3.53 -23.46 -16.16
CA ASP A 127 2.11 -23.20 -16.02
C ASP A 127 1.29 -24.45 -16.43
N PRO A 128 0.72 -25.21 -15.47
CA PRO A 128 -0.10 -26.38 -15.78
C PRO A 128 -1.43 -26.04 -16.47
N GLN A 129 -1.91 -24.78 -16.42
CA GLN A 129 -3.16 -24.40 -17.08
C GLN A 129 -3.11 -24.55 -18.59
N VAL A 130 -1.91 -24.41 -19.16
CA VAL A 130 -1.65 -24.60 -20.58
C VAL A 130 -2.10 -25.98 -21.08
N LEU A 131 -1.92 -27.05 -20.30
CA LEU A 131 -2.41 -28.40 -20.67
C LEU A 131 -3.93 -28.42 -20.76
N TRP A 132 -4.60 -27.95 -19.70
CA TRP A 132 -6.05 -28.02 -19.58
C TRP A 132 -6.76 -27.15 -20.62
N GLN A 133 -6.21 -25.96 -20.91
CA GLN A 133 -6.70 -25.08 -21.98
C GLN A 133 -6.52 -25.71 -23.36
N THR A 134 -5.37 -26.36 -23.61
CA THR A 134 -5.13 -27.10 -24.86
C THR A 134 -6.12 -28.24 -25.02
N ILE A 135 -6.36 -29.02 -23.96
CA ILE A 135 -7.38 -30.08 -23.94
C ILE A 135 -8.77 -29.50 -24.29
N LYS A 136 -9.20 -28.42 -23.65
CA LYS A 136 -10.51 -27.78 -23.94
C LYS A 136 -10.60 -27.29 -25.38
N LYS A 137 -9.54 -26.66 -25.89
CA LYS A 137 -9.48 -26.10 -27.24
C LYS A 137 -9.70 -27.18 -28.30
N TYR A 138 -9.11 -28.36 -28.09
CA TYR A 138 -9.10 -29.44 -29.08
C TYR A 138 -10.06 -30.59 -28.76
N ALA A 139 -10.81 -30.56 -27.67
CA ALA A 139 -11.79 -31.61 -27.36
C ALA A 139 -13.07 -31.47 -28.19
N LYS A 140 -13.59 -32.59 -28.71
CA LYS A 140 -14.98 -32.67 -29.19
C LYS A 140 -15.96 -32.65 -28.00
N PRO A 141 -17.23 -32.27 -28.25
CA PRO A 141 -18.29 -32.52 -27.30
C PRO A 141 -18.35 -34.02 -26.95
N ASN A 142 -18.46 -34.33 -25.66
CA ASN A 142 -18.34 -35.67 -25.06
C ASN A 142 -16.99 -36.37 -25.29
N ALA A 143 -15.91 -35.63 -25.62
CA ALA A 143 -14.59 -36.23 -25.76
C ALA A 143 -14.10 -36.80 -24.43
N LEU A 144 -13.46 -37.96 -24.52
CA LEU A 144 -12.81 -38.61 -23.38
C LEU A 144 -11.45 -37.95 -23.12
N ILE A 145 -11.25 -37.50 -21.88
CA ILE A 145 -9.99 -36.97 -21.39
C ILE A 145 -9.36 -37.98 -20.45
N CYS A 146 -8.06 -38.24 -20.62
CA CYS A 146 -7.30 -39.14 -19.76
C CYS A 146 -5.85 -38.65 -19.59
N VAL A 147 -5.54 -38.07 -18.44
CA VAL A 147 -4.19 -37.58 -18.10
C VAL A 147 -3.65 -38.40 -16.94
N MET A 148 -2.49 -39.03 -17.11
CA MET A 148 -1.75 -39.69 -16.02
C MET A 148 -0.44 -38.96 -15.78
N ASP A 149 -0.12 -38.69 -14.52
CA ASP A 149 1.11 -37.98 -14.17
C ASP A 149 1.69 -38.44 -12.82
N LEU A 150 2.90 -37.99 -12.50
CA LEU A 150 3.52 -38.20 -11.22
C LEU A 150 2.81 -37.41 -10.12
N LEU A 151 2.75 -38.00 -8.93
CA LEU A 151 2.20 -37.39 -7.74
C LEU A 151 3.34 -36.95 -6.81
N ARG A 152 3.37 -35.67 -6.44
CA ARG A 152 4.45 -35.12 -5.60
C ARG A 152 4.49 -35.80 -4.22
N PRO A 153 5.66 -36.33 -3.79
CA PRO A 153 5.85 -36.84 -2.44
C PRO A 153 5.75 -35.75 -1.36
N ASP A 154 5.39 -36.14 -0.15
CA ASP A 154 5.18 -35.18 0.96
C ASP A 154 6.49 -34.51 1.44
N SER A 155 7.64 -35.19 1.27
CA SER A 155 8.96 -34.72 1.68
C SER A 155 10.08 -35.10 0.69
N ILE A 156 11.25 -34.46 0.86
CA ILE A 156 12.46 -34.74 0.08
C ILE A 156 12.94 -36.17 0.32
N GLU A 157 12.90 -36.62 1.56
CA GLU A 157 13.28 -37.98 1.96
C GLU A 157 12.38 -39.02 1.27
N ALA A 158 11.07 -38.76 1.21
CA ALA A 158 10.13 -39.63 0.51
C ALA A 158 10.42 -39.69 -0.99
N ALA A 159 10.80 -38.57 -1.62
CA ALA A 159 11.21 -38.56 -3.02
C ALA A 159 12.50 -39.37 -3.24
N GLN A 160 13.49 -39.23 -2.36
CA GLN A 160 14.74 -40.02 -2.43
C GLN A 160 14.50 -41.52 -2.25
N ASP A 161 13.59 -41.90 -1.34
CA ASP A 161 13.26 -43.30 -1.11
C ASP A 161 12.49 -43.91 -2.29
N MET A 162 11.61 -43.12 -2.94
CA MET A 162 10.98 -43.54 -4.19
C MET A 162 11.99 -43.76 -5.32
N VAL A 163 13.02 -42.92 -5.45
CA VAL A 163 14.08 -43.12 -6.45
C VAL A 163 14.83 -44.43 -6.18
N LYS A 164 15.20 -44.71 -4.93
CA LYS A 164 15.83 -45.99 -4.55
C LYS A 164 14.92 -47.18 -4.81
N GLN A 165 13.61 -47.03 -4.61
CA GLN A 165 12.66 -48.12 -4.79
C GLN A 165 12.41 -48.44 -6.27
N TYR A 166 12.25 -47.41 -7.11
CA TYR A 166 11.76 -47.57 -8.48
C TYR A 166 12.81 -47.39 -9.58
N ALA A 167 13.95 -46.76 -9.29
CA ALA A 167 14.98 -46.46 -10.27
C ALA A 167 16.38 -46.95 -9.86
N ALA A 168 16.51 -47.79 -8.82
CA ALA A 168 17.82 -48.25 -8.33
C ALA A 168 18.69 -48.97 -9.38
N ASN A 169 18.06 -49.64 -10.35
CA ASN A 169 18.77 -50.36 -11.42
C ASN A 169 18.95 -49.52 -12.70
N GLU A 170 18.44 -48.28 -12.72
CA GLU A 170 18.53 -47.39 -13.87
C GLU A 170 19.86 -46.61 -13.87
N PRO A 171 20.34 -46.14 -15.04
CA PRO A 171 21.48 -45.24 -15.13
C PRO A 171 21.33 -44.00 -14.24
N ALA A 172 22.45 -43.46 -13.75
CA ALA A 172 22.46 -42.31 -12.83
C ALA A 172 21.71 -41.08 -13.37
N ILE A 173 21.71 -40.90 -14.70
CA ILE A 173 20.95 -39.83 -15.36
C ILE A 173 19.44 -39.98 -15.13
N LEU A 174 18.90 -41.19 -15.28
CA LEU A 174 17.47 -41.46 -15.06
C LEU A 174 17.07 -41.42 -13.59
N GLN A 175 17.98 -41.81 -12.68
CA GLN A 175 17.74 -41.65 -11.24
C GLN A 175 17.59 -40.17 -10.86
N ARG A 176 18.46 -39.32 -11.43
CA ARG A 176 18.41 -37.87 -11.22
C ARG A 176 17.16 -37.26 -11.85
N ASP A 177 16.83 -37.64 -13.08
CA ASP A 177 15.69 -37.08 -13.79
C ASP A 177 14.37 -37.50 -13.10
N PHE A 178 14.24 -38.78 -12.71
CA PHE A 178 13.08 -39.24 -11.92
C PHE A 178 12.94 -38.50 -10.58
N TYR A 179 14.06 -38.22 -9.89
CA TYR A 179 14.03 -37.40 -8.68
C TYR A 179 13.50 -35.99 -8.95
N ASN A 180 13.99 -35.33 -10.00
CA ASN A 180 13.57 -33.98 -10.37
C ASN A 180 12.09 -33.94 -10.77
N SER A 181 11.61 -34.92 -11.54
CA SER A 181 10.20 -35.04 -11.92
C SER A 181 9.29 -35.23 -10.71
N LEU A 182 9.73 -35.98 -9.68
CA LEU A 182 9.00 -36.09 -8.40
C LEU A 182 8.92 -34.75 -7.65
N LEU A 183 9.94 -33.88 -7.73
CA LEU A 183 9.92 -32.55 -7.14
C LEU A 183 9.05 -31.56 -7.95
N ALA A 184 9.02 -31.75 -9.27
CA ALA A 184 8.24 -30.96 -10.22
C ALA A 184 6.76 -31.37 -10.27
N ALA A 185 6.43 -32.57 -9.82
CA ALA A 185 5.06 -33.08 -9.77
C ALA A 185 4.12 -32.21 -8.91
N PHE A 186 2.81 -32.44 -9.11
CA PHE A 186 1.76 -31.78 -8.35
C PHE A 186 1.18 -32.70 -7.27
N SER A 187 0.70 -32.09 -6.19
CA SER A 187 -0.11 -32.76 -5.18
C SER A 187 -1.57 -32.87 -5.64
N LEU A 188 -2.34 -33.80 -5.07
CA LEU A 188 -3.78 -33.95 -5.36
C LEU A 188 -4.56 -32.63 -5.16
N LYS A 189 -4.17 -31.82 -4.17
CA LYS A 189 -4.82 -30.52 -3.90
C LYS A 189 -4.55 -29.52 -5.01
N GLU A 190 -3.33 -29.47 -5.52
CA GLU A 190 -2.97 -28.59 -6.64
C GLU A 190 -3.68 -29.02 -7.92
N ILE A 191 -3.74 -30.32 -8.22
CA ILE A 191 -4.46 -30.84 -9.39
C ILE A 191 -5.96 -30.51 -9.31
N ASN A 192 -6.60 -30.71 -8.15
CA ASN A 192 -8.00 -30.28 -7.95
C ASN A 192 -8.19 -28.78 -8.21
N THR A 193 -7.25 -27.96 -7.75
CA THR A 193 -7.27 -26.50 -7.95
C THR A 193 -7.12 -26.17 -9.44
N GLN A 194 -6.22 -26.87 -10.14
CA GLN A 194 -5.99 -26.69 -11.57
C GLN A 194 -7.24 -27.00 -12.39
N LEU A 195 -7.90 -28.13 -12.12
CA LEU A 195 -9.13 -28.53 -12.81
C LEU A 195 -10.29 -27.56 -12.53
N ALA A 196 -10.41 -27.09 -11.29
CA ALA A 196 -11.41 -26.08 -10.92
C ALA A 196 -11.19 -24.77 -11.69
N GLN A 197 -9.94 -24.31 -11.79
CA GLN A 197 -9.57 -23.13 -12.59
C GLN A 197 -9.84 -23.34 -14.09
N ALA A 198 -9.58 -24.54 -14.61
CA ALA A 198 -9.87 -24.87 -16.01
C ALA A 198 -11.38 -25.09 -16.29
N HIS A 199 -12.23 -25.10 -15.26
CA HIS A 199 -13.64 -25.43 -15.34
C HIS A 199 -13.88 -26.85 -15.91
N LEU A 200 -13.00 -27.78 -15.52
CA LEU A 200 -13.06 -29.19 -15.93
C LEU A 200 -13.49 -30.04 -14.74
N ASN A 201 -14.65 -30.69 -14.83
CA ASN A 201 -15.11 -31.63 -13.82
C ASN A 201 -14.62 -33.04 -14.16
N LEU A 202 -13.31 -33.28 -13.99
CA LEU A 202 -12.69 -34.60 -14.21
C LEU A 202 -12.46 -35.32 -12.87
N HIS A 203 -12.58 -36.64 -12.89
CA HIS A 203 -12.30 -37.48 -11.75
C HIS A 203 -10.79 -37.60 -11.53
N ILE A 204 -10.36 -37.36 -10.28
CA ILE A 204 -8.96 -37.55 -9.86
C ILE A 204 -8.87 -38.79 -9.00
N VAL A 205 -8.05 -39.75 -9.42
CA VAL A 205 -7.80 -41.01 -8.72
C VAL A 205 -6.31 -41.22 -8.54
N ARG A 206 -5.86 -41.44 -7.32
CA ARG A 206 -4.49 -41.91 -7.07
C ARG A 206 -4.42 -43.40 -7.45
N VAL A 207 -3.64 -43.73 -8.47
CA VAL A 207 -3.56 -45.10 -9.03
C VAL A 207 -2.35 -45.88 -8.53
N SER A 208 -1.34 -45.20 -7.97
CA SER A 208 -0.23 -45.83 -7.24
C SER A 208 0.31 -44.89 -6.17
N ASP A 209 1.35 -45.31 -5.46
CA ASP A 209 2.05 -44.44 -4.52
C ASP A 209 2.71 -43.23 -5.21
N ARG A 210 3.04 -43.32 -6.50
CA ARG A 210 3.73 -42.28 -7.28
C ARG A 210 2.96 -41.69 -8.46
N HIS A 211 1.77 -42.21 -8.80
CA HIS A 211 0.98 -41.73 -9.96
C HIS A 211 -0.46 -41.35 -9.60
N VAL A 212 -0.98 -40.39 -10.35
CA VAL A 212 -2.37 -39.92 -10.35
C VAL A 212 -2.94 -40.01 -11.75
N LEU A 213 -4.19 -40.46 -11.84
CA LEU A 213 -5.00 -40.51 -13.06
C LEU A 213 -6.12 -39.47 -12.96
N ILE A 214 -6.28 -38.69 -14.01
CA ILE A 214 -7.28 -37.63 -14.15
C ILE A 214 -8.09 -37.95 -15.40
N SER A 215 -9.37 -38.29 -15.25
CA SER A 215 -10.18 -38.73 -16.39
C SER A 215 -11.65 -38.34 -16.30
N GLY A 216 -12.30 -38.29 -17.45
CA GLY A 216 -13.72 -37.94 -17.56
C GLY A 216 -14.08 -37.52 -18.97
N VAL A 217 -15.35 -37.17 -19.19
CA VAL A 217 -15.82 -36.65 -20.46
C VAL A 217 -16.10 -35.15 -20.35
N ILE A 218 -15.85 -34.41 -21.42
CA ILE A 218 -16.23 -32.99 -21.51
C ILE A 218 -17.66 -32.92 -22.06
N PRO A 219 -18.70 -32.62 -21.26
CA PRO A 219 -20.10 -32.65 -21.72
C PRO A 219 -20.40 -31.65 -22.85
N ASP A 220 -21.41 -31.98 -23.67
CA ASP A 220 -21.90 -31.15 -24.79
C ASP A 220 -22.19 -29.68 -24.42
N SER A 221 -22.57 -29.41 -23.17
CA SER A 221 -22.85 -28.07 -22.66
C SER A 221 -21.64 -27.14 -22.58
N LEU A 222 -20.42 -27.63 -22.83
CA LEU A 222 -19.19 -26.82 -22.82
C LEU A 222 -18.82 -26.23 -24.19
N ARG A 223 -19.54 -26.55 -25.27
CA ARG A 223 -19.30 -25.97 -26.62
C ARG A 223 -20.43 -25.08 -27.16
N ASN A 224 -21.66 -25.19 -26.62
CA ASN A 224 -22.84 -24.48 -27.15
C ASN A 224 -23.10 -23.08 -26.54
N ASP A 225 -22.23 -22.56 -25.67
CA ASP A 225 -22.29 -21.18 -25.18
C ASP A 225 -21.48 -20.18 -26.04
N MET A 226 -21.17 -20.52 -27.30
CA MET A 226 -20.38 -19.65 -28.18
C MET A 226 -21.08 -19.11 -29.43
N ASP A 227 -22.33 -19.48 -29.73
CA ASP A 227 -22.99 -18.97 -30.95
C ASP A 227 -24.43 -18.41 -30.79
N THR A 228 -25.02 -18.36 -29.58
CA THR A 228 -26.30 -17.63 -29.38
C THR A 228 -26.51 -17.00 -27.99
N LEU A 229 -25.45 -16.80 -27.21
CA LEU A 229 -25.43 -15.90 -26.06
C LEU A 229 -24.12 -15.12 -26.16
N GLU A 230 -24.17 -13.79 -26.00
CA GLU A 230 -22.98 -12.94 -25.98
C GLU A 230 -21.93 -13.56 -25.04
N SER A 231 -20.82 -14.01 -25.62
CA SER A 231 -19.68 -14.57 -24.89
C SER A 231 -19.11 -13.49 -23.97
N VAL A 232 -19.42 -13.56 -22.68
CA VAL A 232 -18.67 -12.78 -21.69
C VAL A 232 -17.31 -13.45 -21.58
N GLU A 233 -16.32 -12.95 -22.33
CA GLU A 233 -14.91 -13.27 -22.08
C GLU A 233 -14.66 -13.15 -20.57
N GLU A 234 -14.16 -14.21 -19.93
CA GLU A 234 -13.79 -14.14 -18.52
C GLU A 234 -12.69 -13.08 -18.37
N ILE A 235 -13.04 -11.93 -17.81
CA ILE A 235 -12.18 -10.76 -17.80
C ILE A 235 -10.97 -11.06 -16.91
N ASN A 236 -9.77 -11.12 -17.51
CA ASN A 236 -8.54 -11.24 -16.75
C ASN A 236 -8.37 -10.03 -15.81
N LEU A 237 -8.49 -10.27 -14.51
CA LEU A 237 -8.44 -9.24 -13.47
C LEU A 237 -7.03 -8.71 -13.19
N GLU A 238 -5.99 -9.29 -13.80
CA GLU A 238 -4.59 -8.82 -13.70
C GLU A 238 -4.24 -7.77 -14.75
N LYS A 239 -5.17 -7.48 -15.68
CA LYS A 239 -4.94 -6.53 -16.77
C LYS A 239 -4.62 -5.12 -16.23
N PRO A 240 -3.53 -4.48 -16.68
CA PRO A 240 -3.09 -3.18 -16.19
C PRO A 240 -4.14 -2.06 -16.24
N GLU A 241 -5.00 -2.05 -17.27
CA GLU A 241 -6.05 -1.06 -17.43
C GLU A 241 -7.09 -1.08 -16.30
N LEU A 242 -7.15 -2.13 -15.49
CA LEU A 242 -8.02 -2.24 -14.33
C LEU A 242 -7.45 -1.57 -13.08
N TYR A 243 -6.22 -1.05 -13.14
CA TYR A 243 -5.53 -0.47 -11.99
C TYR A 243 -5.19 1.01 -12.22
N ILE A 244 -5.17 1.78 -11.13
CA ILE A 244 -4.68 3.15 -11.12
C ILE A 244 -3.28 3.15 -10.50
N ASN A 245 -2.33 3.81 -11.15
CA ASN A 245 -1.00 4.02 -10.58
C ASN A 245 -1.12 4.66 -9.18
N ARG A 246 -0.44 4.06 -8.21
CA ARG A 246 -0.45 4.48 -6.81
C ARG A 246 -0.06 5.96 -6.61
N ASP A 247 0.99 6.41 -7.28
CA ASP A 247 1.56 7.74 -7.07
C ASP A 247 0.72 8.81 -7.78
N ILE A 248 0.11 8.47 -8.92
CA ILE A 248 -0.91 9.32 -9.58
C ILE A 248 -2.17 9.43 -8.70
N SER A 249 -2.63 8.33 -8.12
CA SER A 249 -3.74 8.33 -7.15
C SER A 249 -3.44 9.21 -5.92
N LEU A 250 -2.18 9.25 -5.47
CA LEU A 250 -1.74 10.14 -4.39
C LEU A 250 -1.72 11.62 -4.79
N LEU A 251 -1.33 11.95 -6.03
CA LEU A 251 -1.47 13.31 -6.56
C LEU A 251 -2.94 13.72 -6.69
N ALA A 252 -3.83 12.81 -7.09
CA ALA A 252 -5.28 13.04 -7.14
C ALA A 252 -5.88 13.27 -5.74
N PHE A 253 -5.37 12.60 -4.70
CA PHE A 253 -5.68 12.97 -3.31
C PHE A 253 -5.26 14.40 -3.00
N ASN A 254 -4.04 14.81 -3.37
CA ASN A 254 -3.57 16.16 -3.10
C ASN A 254 -4.37 17.24 -3.85
N LYS A 255 -4.82 16.96 -5.08
CA LYS A 255 -5.75 17.83 -5.84
C LYS A 255 -7.06 18.05 -5.08
N ARG A 256 -7.62 17.00 -4.46
CA ARG A 256 -8.85 17.11 -3.62
C ARG A 256 -8.63 17.90 -2.33
N VAL A 257 -7.43 17.85 -1.76
CA VAL A 257 -7.04 18.72 -0.62
C VAL A 257 -6.99 20.18 -1.07
N LEU A 258 -6.36 20.48 -2.22
CA LEU A 258 -6.34 21.84 -2.77
C LEU A 258 -7.76 22.36 -3.09
N ALA A 259 -8.67 21.48 -3.53
CA ALA A 259 -10.05 21.86 -3.77
C ALA A 259 -10.74 22.46 -2.53
N GLN A 260 -10.37 22.06 -1.31
CA GLN A 260 -10.90 22.67 -0.08
C GLN A 260 -10.44 24.12 0.12
N ALA A 261 -9.30 24.53 -0.44
CA ALA A 261 -8.88 25.94 -0.43
C ALA A 261 -9.79 26.83 -1.31
N LYS A 262 -10.49 26.24 -2.28
CA LYS A 262 -11.44 26.90 -3.17
C LYS A 262 -12.87 26.88 -2.63
N ASN A 263 -13.20 25.91 -1.77
CA ASN A 263 -14.54 25.71 -1.24
C ASN A 263 -14.99 26.87 -0.33
N GLU A 264 -16.10 27.53 -0.68
CA GLU A 264 -16.60 28.69 0.07
C GLU A 264 -17.35 28.34 1.36
N SER A 265 -17.77 27.09 1.54
CA SER A 265 -18.33 26.64 2.82
C SER A 265 -17.28 26.44 3.91
N VAL A 266 -15.98 26.45 3.53
CA VAL A 266 -14.85 26.39 4.46
C VAL A 266 -14.44 27.80 4.88
N PRO A 267 -14.24 28.07 6.19
CA PRO A 267 -13.79 29.38 6.66
C PRO A 267 -12.47 29.83 6.03
N LEU A 268 -12.31 31.14 5.82
CA LEU A 268 -11.23 31.69 4.97
C LEU A 268 -9.81 31.31 5.44
N LEU A 269 -9.53 31.35 6.74
CA LEU A 269 -8.21 30.97 7.26
C LEU A 269 -7.97 29.45 7.19
N GLU A 270 -9.03 28.66 7.16
CA GLU A 270 -8.94 27.20 6.96
C GLU A 270 -8.73 26.86 5.48
N ARG A 271 -9.27 27.65 4.56
CA ARG A 271 -8.95 27.55 3.12
C ARG A 271 -7.47 27.80 2.85
N LEU A 272 -6.89 28.82 3.49
CA LEU A 272 -5.44 29.06 3.45
C LEU A 272 -4.64 27.90 4.05
N ASN A 273 -5.15 27.32 5.15
CA ASN A 273 -4.56 26.14 5.77
C ASN A 273 -4.55 24.93 4.81
N TYR A 274 -5.65 24.66 4.08
CA TYR A 274 -5.71 23.60 3.07
C TYR A 274 -4.73 23.79 1.91
N LEU A 275 -4.53 25.03 1.45
CA LEU A 275 -3.47 25.33 0.47
C LEU A 275 -2.09 24.94 1.03
N CYS A 276 -1.78 25.33 2.26
CA CYS A 276 -0.51 25.01 2.91
C CYS A 276 -0.32 23.50 3.13
N ILE A 277 -1.39 22.79 3.49
CA ILE A 277 -1.41 21.33 3.60
C ILE A 277 -1.13 20.70 2.23
N SER A 278 -1.73 21.22 1.16
CA SER A 278 -1.49 20.72 -0.20
C SER A 278 -0.01 20.85 -0.62
N CYS A 279 0.63 21.98 -0.30
CA CYS A 279 2.06 22.17 -0.53
C CYS A 279 2.91 21.21 0.32
N SER A 280 2.56 21.01 1.59
CA SER A 280 3.28 20.11 2.50
C SER A 280 3.17 18.65 2.08
N ASN A 281 1.99 18.22 1.62
CA ASN A 281 1.79 16.90 1.05
C ASN A 281 2.65 16.69 -0.21
N LEU A 282 2.78 17.72 -1.05
CA LEU A 282 3.61 17.65 -2.25
C LEU A 282 5.10 17.61 -1.91
N ASP A 283 5.55 18.31 -0.85
CA ASP A 283 6.91 18.17 -0.33
C ASP A 283 7.22 16.71 0.02
N GLU A 284 6.39 16.09 0.87
CA GLU A 284 6.58 14.69 1.27
C GLU A 284 6.52 13.73 0.06
N PHE A 285 5.63 14.00 -0.89
CA PHE A 285 5.53 13.21 -2.12
C PHE A 285 6.86 13.20 -2.89
N PHE A 286 7.52 14.35 -3.06
CA PHE A 286 8.82 14.41 -3.72
C PHE A 286 9.93 13.79 -2.88
N GLU A 287 10.00 14.11 -1.59
CA GLU A 287 11.03 13.63 -0.66
C GLU A 287 11.08 12.10 -0.53
N VAL A 288 9.96 11.42 -0.79
CA VAL A 288 9.82 9.97 -0.56
C VAL A 288 9.44 9.23 -1.83
N ARG A 289 8.35 9.63 -2.50
CA ARG A 289 7.80 8.84 -3.62
C ARG A 289 8.59 9.07 -4.90
N VAL A 290 8.77 10.33 -5.29
CA VAL A 290 9.55 10.65 -6.50
C VAL A 290 11.00 10.21 -6.34
N ALA A 291 11.58 10.39 -5.16
CA ALA A 291 12.90 9.86 -4.82
C ALA A 291 13.01 8.34 -5.11
N SER A 292 12.10 7.53 -4.57
CA SER A 292 12.10 6.08 -4.81
C SER A 292 11.90 5.73 -6.29
N VAL A 293 11.08 6.48 -7.04
CA VAL A 293 10.88 6.21 -8.48
C VAL A 293 12.11 6.57 -9.30
N LEU A 294 12.82 7.65 -8.95
CA LEU A 294 14.10 8.02 -9.55
C LEU A 294 15.17 6.93 -9.31
N GLU A 295 15.26 6.42 -8.09
CA GLU A 295 16.15 5.30 -7.74
C GLU A 295 15.80 4.04 -8.54
N MET A 296 14.51 3.67 -8.61
CA MET A 296 14.05 2.52 -9.41
C MET A 296 14.38 2.70 -10.89
N ALA A 297 14.17 3.89 -11.46
CA ALA A 297 14.50 4.18 -12.85
C ALA A 297 16.00 4.07 -13.15
N ALA A 298 16.86 4.35 -12.17
CA ALA A 298 18.31 4.22 -12.28
C ALA A 298 18.80 2.76 -12.18
N ILE A 299 18.13 1.91 -11.39
CA ILE A 299 18.49 0.50 -11.17
C ILE A 299 17.92 -0.40 -12.26
N ASP A 300 16.60 -0.33 -12.50
CA ASP A 300 15.90 -1.15 -13.50
C ASP A 300 14.76 -0.35 -14.17
N HIS A 301 15.03 0.08 -15.41
CA HIS A 301 14.10 0.84 -16.22
C HIS A 301 12.90 0.03 -16.75
N LYS A 302 12.89 -1.31 -16.59
CA LYS A 302 11.85 -2.20 -17.14
C LYS A 302 10.90 -2.77 -16.08
N THR A 303 11.14 -2.52 -14.80
CA THR A 303 10.21 -2.96 -13.74
C THR A 303 8.85 -2.29 -13.95
N ILE A 304 7.79 -3.08 -14.07
CA ILE A 304 6.42 -2.58 -14.29
C ILE A 304 5.55 -2.95 -13.08
N GLY A 305 4.73 -1.99 -12.62
CA GLY A 305 3.72 -2.22 -11.59
C GLY A 305 2.44 -2.86 -12.13
N SER A 306 1.47 -3.13 -11.25
CA SER A 306 0.16 -3.67 -11.63
C SER A 306 -0.62 -2.78 -12.61
N ASP A 307 -0.24 -1.52 -12.73
CA ASP A 307 -0.82 -0.50 -13.61
C ASP A 307 -0.13 -0.41 -14.98
N GLY A 308 0.92 -1.19 -15.23
CA GLY A 308 1.54 -1.29 -16.56
C GLY A 308 2.58 -0.22 -16.89
N LEU A 309 2.77 0.78 -16.02
CA LEU A 309 3.72 1.88 -16.27
C LEU A 309 5.16 1.49 -15.90
N THR A 310 6.09 1.87 -16.76
CA THR A 310 7.53 1.89 -16.43
C THR A 310 7.86 3.06 -15.50
N PRO A 311 8.99 3.03 -14.75
CA PRO A 311 9.36 4.12 -13.86
C PRO A 311 9.54 5.46 -14.60
N LYS A 312 9.98 5.41 -15.86
CA LYS A 312 10.14 6.60 -16.71
C LYS A 312 8.79 7.21 -17.09
N GLU A 313 7.85 6.41 -17.60
CA GLU A 313 6.50 6.88 -17.93
C GLU A 313 5.79 7.42 -16.68
N GLN A 314 6.01 6.76 -15.54
CA GLN A 314 5.49 7.22 -14.25
C GLN A 314 6.06 8.59 -13.86
N LEU A 315 7.38 8.81 -14.00
CA LEU A 315 8.01 10.12 -13.72
C LEU A 315 7.51 11.22 -14.67
N GLU A 316 7.33 10.90 -15.96
CA GLU A 316 6.77 11.83 -16.95
C GLU A 316 5.35 12.27 -16.56
N GLN A 317 4.49 11.32 -16.20
CA GLN A 317 3.12 11.62 -15.75
C GLN A 317 3.11 12.40 -14.43
N ILE A 318 3.96 12.02 -13.47
CA ILE A 318 4.14 12.75 -12.21
C ILE A 318 4.58 14.19 -12.47
N SER A 319 5.53 14.41 -13.38
CA SER A 319 5.99 15.75 -13.74
C SER A 319 4.83 16.59 -14.26
N ILE A 320 4.06 16.10 -15.24
CA ILE A 320 2.92 16.81 -15.80
C ILE A 320 1.88 17.17 -14.73
N ASP A 321 1.49 16.20 -13.90
CA ASP A 321 0.44 16.40 -12.90
C ASP A 321 0.89 17.30 -11.73
N SER A 322 2.15 17.21 -11.32
CA SER A 322 2.70 18.05 -10.26
C SER A 322 2.88 19.50 -10.71
N HIS A 323 3.29 19.76 -11.95
CA HIS A 323 3.37 21.12 -12.51
C HIS A 323 2.00 21.79 -12.51
N LYS A 324 0.98 21.09 -13.03
CA LYS A 324 -0.40 21.59 -13.01
C LYS A 324 -0.88 21.89 -11.59
N LEU A 325 -0.59 20.99 -10.63
CA LEU A 325 -0.96 21.19 -9.24
C LEU A 325 -0.28 22.41 -8.62
N VAL A 326 1.02 22.61 -8.87
CA VAL A 326 1.76 23.78 -8.35
C VAL A 326 1.25 25.07 -8.99
N GLU A 327 1.02 25.09 -10.30
CA GLU A 327 0.42 26.24 -10.97
C GLU A 327 -0.93 26.61 -10.35
N GLU A 328 -1.80 25.62 -10.13
CA GLU A 328 -3.09 25.83 -9.48
C GLU A 328 -2.95 26.32 -8.03
N GLN A 329 -1.97 25.83 -7.25
CA GLN A 329 -1.69 26.32 -5.89
C GLN A 329 -1.41 27.84 -5.88
N TYR A 330 -0.59 28.33 -6.81
CA TYR A 330 -0.27 29.75 -6.90
C TYR A 330 -1.43 30.58 -7.48
N GLN A 331 -2.21 30.04 -8.41
CA GLN A 331 -3.45 30.70 -8.87
C GLN A 331 -4.44 30.86 -7.71
N VAL A 332 -4.70 29.79 -6.93
CA VAL A 332 -5.57 29.85 -5.75
C VAL A 332 -5.07 30.88 -4.73
N LEU A 333 -3.76 30.93 -4.49
CA LEU A 333 -3.19 31.93 -3.58
C LEU A 333 -3.43 33.36 -4.10
N ASN A 334 -3.02 33.64 -5.33
CA ASN A 334 -2.93 34.99 -5.87
C ASN A 334 -4.27 35.57 -6.29
N GLU A 335 -5.14 34.75 -6.88
CA GLU A 335 -6.40 35.20 -7.50
C GLU A 335 -7.60 35.03 -6.58
N ILE A 336 -7.53 34.12 -5.59
CA ILE A 336 -8.65 33.84 -4.68
C ILE A 336 -8.32 34.25 -3.24
N LEU A 337 -7.28 33.68 -2.64
CA LEU A 337 -7.05 33.81 -1.20
C LEU A 337 -6.53 35.19 -0.81
N ILE A 338 -5.52 35.73 -1.49
CA ILE A 338 -4.99 37.07 -1.20
C ILE A 338 -6.07 38.15 -1.32
N PRO A 339 -6.87 38.21 -2.41
CA PRO A 339 -7.97 39.18 -2.51
C PRO A 339 -9.02 39.04 -1.40
N LYS A 340 -9.42 37.81 -1.05
CA LYS A 340 -10.40 37.56 0.02
C LYS A 340 -9.85 37.92 1.40
N LEU A 341 -8.59 37.60 1.68
CA LEU A 341 -7.94 37.98 2.94
C LEU A 341 -7.83 39.50 3.06
N ASN A 342 -7.51 40.19 1.96
CA ASN A 342 -7.46 41.65 1.94
C ASN A 342 -8.83 42.28 2.25
N ALA A 343 -9.92 41.72 1.71
CA ALA A 343 -11.29 42.16 2.03
C ALA A 343 -11.64 41.98 3.51
N GLU A 344 -11.03 41.01 4.19
CA GLU A 344 -11.14 40.76 5.63
C GLU A 344 -10.12 41.55 6.48
N ASN A 345 -9.40 42.51 5.88
CA ASN A 345 -8.31 43.30 6.50
C ASN A 345 -7.11 42.47 6.98
N ILE A 346 -6.88 41.32 6.35
CA ILE A 346 -5.69 40.48 6.53
C ILE A 346 -4.82 40.68 5.29
N ARG A 347 -3.79 41.52 5.38
CA ARG A 347 -3.10 42.06 4.21
C ARG A 347 -1.66 41.62 4.13
N PHE A 348 -1.21 41.30 2.93
CA PHE A 348 0.20 41.07 2.61
C PHE A 348 0.72 42.29 1.85
N ILE A 349 1.35 43.23 2.57
CA ILE A 349 1.76 44.50 1.97
C ILE A 349 2.96 44.27 1.05
N ARG A 350 2.78 44.57 -0.23
CA ARG A 350 3.83 44.38 -1.24
C ARG A 350 4.92 45.43 -1.05
N ARG A 351 6.16 45.08 -1.45
CA ARG A 351 7.31 46.00 -1.39
C ARG A 351 7.05 47.35 -2.07
N THR A 352 6.30 47.35 -3.17
CA THR A 352 5.95 48.57 -3.93
C THR A 352 4.89 49.45 -3.25
N GLU A 353 4.28 48.97 -2.17
CA GLU A 353 3.15 49.59 -1.48
C GLU A 353 3.52 50.00 -0.05
N TRP A 354 4.78 49.83 0.36
CA TRP A 354 5.23 50.24 1.69
C TRP A 354 5.16 51.76 1.85
N ASN A 355 4.51 52.20 2.91
CA ASN A 355 4.54 53.60 3.32
C ASN A 355 5.89 53.95 3.99
N GLU A 356 6.14 55.24 4.26
CA GLU A 356 7.40 55.71 4.84
C GLU A 356 7.68 55.11 6.24
N ALA A 357 6.64 54.99 7.07
CA ALA A 357 6.75 54.43 8.42
C ALA A 357 7.11 52.93 8.38
N GLN A 358 6.45 52.17 7.51
CA GLN A 358 6.72 50.76 7.25
C GLN A 358 8.14 50.56 6.72
N GLN A 359 8.56 51.35 5.73
CA GLN A 359 9.91 51.25 5.16
C GLN A 359 10.98 51.51 6.23
N LYS A 360 10.80 52.54 7.06
CA LYS A 360 11.73 52.87 8.15
C LYS A 360 11.79 51.77 9.21
N TRP A 361 10.64 51.23 9.60
CA TRP A 361 10.58 50.12 10.55
C TRP A 361 11.23 48.85 9.98
N LEU A 362 10.96 48.52 8.72
CA LEU A 362 11.54 47.35 8.06
C LEU A 362 13.05 47.48 7.86
N ALA A 363 13.56 48.67 7.57
CA ALA A 363 15.00 48.92 7.51
C ALA A 363 15.66 48.73 8.89
N LYS A 364 15.01 49.19 9.96
CA LYS A 364 15.47 48.95 11.34
C LYS A 364 15.44 47.46 11.67
N TYR A 365 14.31 46.79 11.43
CA TYR A 365 14.16 45.36 11.67
C TYR A 365 15.19 44.54 10.86
N PHE A 366 15.45 44.91 9.60
CA PHE A 366 16.50 44.28 8.82
C PHE A 366 17.88 44.45 9.47
N ASN A 367 18.26 45.66 9.87
CA ASN A 367 19.57 45.92 10.47
C ASN A 367 19.76 45.30 11.85
N ASP A 368 18.73 45.34 12.70
CA ASP A 368 18.81 44.92 14.10
C ASP A 368 18.59 43.41 14.27
N GLU A 369 17.68 42.80 13.50
CA GLU A 369 17.24 41.41 13.71
C GLU A 369 17.67 40.44 12.59
N LEU A 370 17.74 40.90 11.33
CA LEU A 370 18.03 40.01 10.19
C LEU A 370 19.51 40.01 9.81
N LEU A 371 20.08 41.18 9.54
CA LEU A 371 21.45 41.39 9.08
C LEU A 371 22.50 40.66 9.95
N PRO A 372 22.42 40.66 11.30
CA PRO A 372 23.42 39.99 12.14
C PRO A 372 23.52 38.47 11.94
N ILE A 373 22.46 37.85 11.42
CA ILE A 373 22.39 36.40 11.21
C ILE A 373 22.36 35.99 9.73
N LEU A 374 22.41 36.97 8.82
CA LEU A 374 22.49 36.75 7.38
C LEU A 374 23.96 36.76 6.94
N THR A 375 24.42 35.65 6.36
CA THR A 375 25.79 35.52 5.86
C THR A 375 25.77 35.20 4.37
N PRO A 376 26.05 36.18 3.48
CA PRO A 376 26.16 35.91 2.06
C PRO A 376 27.46 35.16 1.75
N VAL A 377 27.40 34.22 0.82
CA VAL A 377 28.57 33.47 0.32
C VAL A 377 28.76 33.81 -1.15
N GLY A 378 29.81 34.57 -1.47
CA GLY A 378 30.21 34.84 -2.86
C GLY A 378 30.73 33.56 -3.52
N LEU A 379 30.31 33.30 -4.76
CA LEU A 379 30.73 32.12 -5.51
C LEU A 379 32.01 32.42 -6.30
N ASP A 380 33.11 31.75 -5.96
CA ASP A 380 34.40 31.84 -6.65
C ASP A 380 35.15 30.48 -6.60
N SER A 381 36.40 30.43 -7.06
CA SER A 381 37.20 29.19 -7.05
C SER A 381 37.55 28.69 -5.65
N ALA A 382 37.61 29.59 -4.66
CA ALA A 382 37.88 29.26 -3.26
C ALA A 382 36.59 28.96 -2.48
N HIS A 383 35.44 29.46 -2.95
CA HIS A 383 34.12 29.32 -2.37
C HIS A 383 33.16 28.73 -3.42
N PRO A 384 33.21 27.41 -3.64
CA PRO A 384 32.32 26.76 -4.59
C PRO A 384 30.85 26.82 -4.13
N PHE A 385 29.95 26.43 -5.02
CA PHE A 385 28.52 26.35 -4.71
C PHE A 385 28.29 25.47 -3.46
N PRO A 386 27.68 26.00 -2.39
CA PRO A 386 27.51 25.28 -1.13
C PRO A 386 26.45 24.18 -1.26
N ARG A 387 26.57 23.15 -0.42
CA ARG A 387 25.54 22.12 -0.30
C ARG A 387 24.29 22.69 0.39
N ILE A 388 23.25 22.93 -0.38
CA ILE A 388 22.02 23.57 0.11
C ILE A 388 21.20 22.59 0.96
N LEU A 389 20.77 23.04 2.14
CA LEU A 389 19.95 22.26 3.07
C LEU A 389 18.55 21.98 2.50
N ASN A 390 18.05 20.76 2.70
CA ASN A 390 16.70 20.36 2.28
C ASN A 390 15.61 21.36 2.76
N LYS A 391 14.72 21.76 1.85
CA LYS A 391 13.59 22.70 2.07
C LYS A 391 13.97 24.05 2.69
N SER A 392 15.25 24.42 2.65
CA SER A 392 15.70 25.75 3.09
C SER A 392 15.36 26.80 2.04
N LEU A 393 14.96 28.00 2.48
CA LEU A 393 14.78 29.14 1.58
C LEU A 393 16.14 29.77 1.33
N ASN A 394 16.50 29.94 0.06
CA ASN A 394 17.77 30.52 -0.36
C ASN A 394 17.52 31.59 -1.42
N PHE A 395 18.51 32.44 -1.61
CA PHE A 395 18.50 33.49 -2.62
C PHE A 395 19.77 33.36 -3.46
N ILE A 396 19.62 33.33 -4.78
CA ILE A 396 20.72 33.49 -5.73
C ILE A 396 20.78 34.97 -6.12
N ILE A 397 21.95 35.56 -5.96
CA ILE A 397 22.16 37.00 -6.09
C ILE A 397 23.19 37.21 -7.20
N SER A 398 22.81 37.91 -8.25
CA SER A 398 23.70 38.27 -9.36
C SER A 398 24.40 39.58 -9.02
N LEU A 399 25.73 39.60 -9.13
CA LEU A 399 26.57 40.70 -8.70
C LEU A 399 27.49 41.18 -9.82
N THR A 400 27.85 42.46 -9.78
CA THR A 400 28.89 43.05 -10.64
C THR A 400 29.74 44.00 -9.81
N GLY A 401 31.05 44.00 -10.01
CA GLY A 401 31.97 44.88 -9.27
C GLY A 401 33.17 44.10 -8.73
N LYS A 402 33.89 44.70 -7.80
CA LYS A 402 34.99 44.05 -7.09
C LYS A 402 34.77 44.17 -5.60
N ASP A 403 35.02 43.09 -4.87
CA ASP A 403 35.01 43.13 -3.41
C ASP A 403 36.27 43.82 -2.86
N ALA A 404 36.39 43.89 -1.53
CA ALA A 404 37.55 44.50 -0.85
C ALA A 404 38.90 43.81 -1.18
N PHE A 405 38.89 42.60 -1.72
CA PHE A 405 40.06 41.83 -2.14
C PHE A 405 40.27 41.85 -3.66
N GLY A 406 39.50 42.65 -4.40
CA GLY A 406 39.59 42.78 -5.85
C GLY A 406 38.95 41.64 -6.65
N ARG A 407 38.22 40.72 -5.98
CA ARG A 407 37.54 39.57 -6.60
C ARG A 407 36.26 40.03 -7.29
N ASN A 408 36.01 39.50 -8.50
CA ASN A 408 34.76 39.71 -9.23
C ASN A 408 33.95 38.41 -9.19
N SER A 409 33.26 38.18 -8.09
CA SER A 409 32.32 37.05 -7.93
C SER A 409 31.02 37.43 -8.63
N GLY A 410 30.72 36.85 -9.79
CA GLY A 410 29.52 37.21 -10.56
C GLY A 410 28.20 36.81 -9.88
N ARG A 411 28.24 35.95 -8.86
CA ARG A 411 27.07 35.48 -8.11
C ARG A 411 27.40 35.27 -6.62
N ALA A 412 26.39 35.36 -5.77
CA ALA A 412 26.44 34.99 -4.36
C ALA A 412 25.17 34.24 -3.95
N ILE A 413 25.26 33.45 -2.89
CA ILE A 413 24.11 32.79 -2.27
C ILE A 413 23.88 33.34 -0.88
N LEU A 414 22.61 33.57 -0.55
CA LEU A 414 22.18 33.87 0.80
C LEU A 414 21.18 32.82 1.25
N GLN A 415 21.50 32.09 2.32
CA GLN A 415 20.56 31.17 2.95
C GLN A 415 19.79 31.90 4.04
N ALA A 416 18.45 31.83 4.03
CA ALA A 416 17.64 32.39 5.10
C ALA A 416 17.52 31.38 6.26
N PRO A 417 18.03 31.70 7.46
CA PRO A 417 17.97 30.81 8.62
C PRO A 417 16.56 30.26 8.88
N ARG A 418 16.46 29.00 9.30
CA ARG A 418 15.17 28.35 9.63
C ARG A 418 14.51 28.95 10.88
N ALA A 419 15.28 29.59 11.75
CA ALA A 419 14.79 30.25 12.96
C ALA A 419 14.00 31.52 12.67
N LEU A 420 14.16 32.12 11.48
CA LEU A 420 13.45 33.34 11.11
C LEU A 420 12.02 33.04 10.66
N PRO A 421 11.02 33.83 11.14
CA PRO A 421 9.67 33.75 10.62
C PRO A 421 9.66 34.11 9.13
N ARG A 422 8.80 33.43 8.35
CA ARG A 422 8.67 33.72 6.90
C ARG A 422 7.64 34.80 6.61
N VAL A 423 6.76 35.05 7.56
CA VAL A 423 5.75 36.10 7.54
C VAL A 423 5.97 36.94 8.79
N ILE A 424 6.16 38.25 8.63
CA ILE A 424 6.40 39.19 9.72
C ILE A 424 5.18 40.09 9.82
N GLN A 425 4.57 40.16 11.02
CA GLN A 425 3.49 41.09 11.31
C GLN A 425 4.06 42.50 11.55
N LEU A 426 3.46 43.50 10.91
CA LEU A 426 3.86 44.90 11.10
C LEU A 426 3.23 45.47 12.39
N PRO A 427 4.01 46.08 13.29
CA PRO A 427 3.46 46.71 14.50
C PRO A 427 2.58 47.91 14.15
N ALA A 428 1.26 47.76 14.31
CA ALA A 428 0.27 48.75 13.89
C ALA A 428 0.56 50.18 14.37
N GLU A 429 0.98 50.34 15.63
CA GLU A 429 1.27 51.63 16.25
C GLU A 429 2.52 52.32 15.68
N GLU A 430 3.53 51.54 15.26
CA GLU A 430 4.80 52.08 14.75
C GLU A 430 4.77 52.31 13.24
N THR A 431 3.96 51.54 12.50
CA THR A 431 4.00 51.48 11.03
C THR A 431 2.76 52.04 10.34
N GLN A 432 1.79 52.56 11.10
CA GLN A 432 0.48 52.98 10.56
C GLN A 432 -0.21 51.84 9.78
N SER A 433 -0.02 50.62 10.27
CA SER A 433 -0.56 49.39 9.68
C SER A 433 -1.85 48.96 10.37
N GLY A 434 -2.62 48.12 9.69
CA GLY A 434 -3.69 47.37 10.32
C GLY A 434 -3.15 46.29 11.28
N PRO A 435 -3.99 45.78 12.20
CA PRO A 435 -3.58 44.76 13.17
C PRO A 435 -3.18 43.43 12.52
N SER A 436 -3.58 43.18 11.27
CA SER A 436 -3.29 41.95 10.52
C SER A 436 -2.58 42.25 9.20
N ASP A 437 -1.68 43.24 9.21
CA ASP A 437 -0.79 43.51 8.08
C ASP A 437 0.52 42.74 8.24
N PHE A 438 0.90 42.06 7.17
CA PHE A 438 2.07 41.22 7.12
C PHE A 438 2.96 41.57 5.94
N VAL A 439 4.26 41.28 6.07
CA VAL A 439 5.23 41.28 4.98
C VAL A 439 5.96 39.95 4.94
N PHE A 440 6.31 39.49 3.73
CA PHE A 440 7.13 38.30 3.58
C PHE A 440 8.59 38.60 3.88
N LEU A 441 9.29 37.68 4.55
CA LEU A 441 10.73 37.77 4.78
C LEU A 441 11.51 37.98 3.47
N SER A 442 11.08 37.32 2.40
CA SER A 442 11.70 37.48 1.08
C SER A 442 11.55 38.89 0.53
N SER A 443 10.46 39.59 0.83
CA SER A 443 10.27 40.99 0.42
C SER A 443 11.25 41.91 1.16
N ILE A 444 11.50 41.66 2.45
CA ILE A 444 12.49 42.40 3.25
C ILE A 444 13.89 42.17 2.68
N ILE A 445 14.28 40.91 2.48
CA ILE A 445 15.59 40.56 1.90
C ILE A 445 15.75 41.20 0.52
N HIS A 446 14.76 41.08 -0.38
CA HIS A 446 14.82 41.70 -1.71
C HIS A 446 14.96 43.23 -1.68
N ALA A 447 14.48 43.91 -0.63
CA ALA A 447 14.60 45.36 -0.50
C ALA A 447 15.98 45.80 -0.03
N PHE A 448 16.58 45.05 0.90
CA PHE A 448 17.79 45.46 1.62
C PHE A 448 19.04 44.61 1.32
N VAL A 449 18.95 43.61 0.43
CA VAL A 449 20.07 42.71 0.07
C VAL A 449 21.34 43.46 -0.38
N SER A 450 21.20 44.64 -0.98
CA SER A 450 22.34 45.47 -1.39
C SER A 450 23.24 45.89 -0.23
N GLU A 451 22.70 46.02 0.98
CA GLU A 451 23.47 46.37 2.19
C GLU A 451 24.47 45.28 2.57
N LEU A 452 24.25 44.03 2.13
CA LEU A 452 25.15 42.90 2.36
C LEU A 452 26.42 42.96 1.49
N PHE A 453 26.44 43.76 0.42
CA PHE A 453 27.51 43.75 -0.59
C PHE A 453 28.14 45.12 -0.78
N THR A 454 29.02 45.51 0.14
CA THR A 454 29.78 46.76 0.03
C THR A 454 30.77 46.71 -1.14
N GLY A 455 30.72 47.70 -2.05
CA GLY A 455 31.62 47.79 -3.22
C GLY A 455 31.16 47.00 -4.46
N MET A 456 30.01 46.32 -4.38
CA MET A 456 29.43 45.59 -5.50
C MET A 456 28.00 46.08 -5.78
N THR A 457 27.55 45.90 -7.02
CA THR A 457 26.20 46.24 -7.45
C THR A 457 25.40 44.96 -7.65
N VAL A 458 24.30 44.83 -6.90
CA VAL A 458 23.30 43.76 -7.07
C VAL A 458 22.51 43.99 -8.36
N LYS A 459 22.51 42.99 -9.24
CA LYS A 459 21.74 42.98 -10.51
C LYS A 459 20.41 42.26 -10.40
N GLY A 460 20.34 41.26 -9.52
CA GLY A 460 19.12 40.49 -9.29
C GLY A 460 19.26 39.67 -8.01
N CYS A 461 18.12 39.37 -7.39
CA CYS A 461 18.01 38.54 -6.20
C CYS A 461 16.76 37.68 -6.38
N TYR A 462 16.95 36.37 -6.45
CA TYR A 462 15.88 35.43 -6.79
C TYR A 462 15.82 34.30 -5.77
N GLN A 463 14.61 34.01 -5.32
CA GLN A 463 14.36 32.96 -4.34
C GLN A 463 14.50 31.59 -5.01
N PHE A 464 15.08 30.63 -4.29
CA PHE A 464 15.04 29.23 -4.67
C PHE A 464 15.01 28.30 -3.46
N ARG A 465 14.49 27.09 -3.66
CA ARG A 465 14.43 26.03 -2.66
C ARG A 465 14.64 24.68 -3.34
N VAL A 466 15.44 23.84 -2.71
CA VAL A 466 15.65 22.45 -3.14
C VAL A 466 14.95 21.49 -2.17
N THR A 467 14.26 20.51 -2.71
CA THR A 467 13.74 19.36 -1.98
C THR A 467 14.65 18.16 -2.24
N ARG A 468 14.98 17.41 -1.20
CA ARG A 468 15.91 16.27 -1.23
C ARG A 468 15.26 14.99 -0.73
N ASN A 469 15.75 13.85 -1.23
CA ASN A 469 15.42 12.54 -0.71
C ASN A 469 15.62 12.52 0.81
N SER A 470 14.59 12.06 1.53
CA SER A 470 14.58 12.00 2.98
C SER A 470 14.47 10.58 3.53
N ASP A 471 14.46 9.56 2.67
CA ASP A 471 14.62 8.16 3.11
C ASP A 471 16.09 7.93 3.48
N PHE A 472 16.31 7.19 4.56
CA PHE A 472 17.65 6.76 4.98
C PHE A 472 17.63 5.24 5.16
N PHE A 473 18.65 4.59 4.64
CA PHE A 473 18.85 3.16 4.78
C PHE A 473 19.74 2.90 5.99
N VAL A 474 19.17 2.22 6.99
CA VAL A 474 19.97 1.61 8.06
C VAL A 474 20.16 0.17 7.64
N ASP A 475 21.40 -0.27 7.50
CA ASP A 475 21.73 -1.68 7.26
C ASP A 475 21.36 -2.47 8.52
N ASP A 476 20.31 -3.29 8.39
CA ASP A 476 19.73 -4.05 9.49
C ASP A 476 20.62 -5.26 9.87
N ASP A 477 21.57 -5.67 9.02
CA ASP A 477 22.43 -6.84 9.22
C ASP A 477 23.78 -6.51 9.87
N ALA A 478 24.15 -5.22 9.97
CA ALA A 478 25.51 -4.79 10.30
C ALA A 478 25.68 -4.11 11.68
N ILE A 479 24.63 -4.03 12.53
CA ILE A 479 24.67 -3.17 13.73
C ILE A 479 24.00 -3.81 14.95
N ASP A 480 24.76 -3.90 16.07
CA ASP A 480 24.28 -4.41 17.36
C ASP A 480 23.34 -3.44 18.12
N ASP A 481 23.33 -2.14 17.78
CA ASP A 481 22.51 -1.10 18.44
C ASP A 481 21.79 -0.18 17.44
N LEU A 482 20.51 -0.47 17.20
CA LEU A 482 19.63 0.29 16.30
C LEU A 482 19.50 1.78 16.70
N LEU A 483 19.59 2.12 17.99
CA LEU A 483 19.46 3.49 18.44
C LEU A 483 20.65 4.34 17.97
N LEU A 484 21.86 3.83 18.14
CA LEU A 484 23.10 4.49 17.68
C LEU A 484 23.14 4.61 16.16
N ALA A 485 22.69 3.58 15.44
CA ALA A 485 22.60 3.59 13.98
C ALA A 485 21.68 4.71 13.46
N VAL A 486 20.46 4.81 14.01
CA VAL A 486 19.49 5.84 13.61
C VAL A 486 20.00 7.24 13.96
N GLN A 487 20.69 7.42 15.09
CA GLN A 487 21.30 8.70 15.46
C GLN A 487 22.36 9.17 14.46
N GLY A 488 23.21 8.27 13.97
CA GLY A 488 24.24 8.57 12.96
C GLY A 488 23.63 9.01 11.62
N GLU A 489 22.69 8.23 11.10
CA GLU A 489 22.03 8.50 9.80
C GLU A 489 21.16 9.77 9.81
N LEU A 490 20.57 10.12 10.97
CA LEU A 490 19.74 11.31 11.11
C LEU A 490 20.50 12.61 10.76
N ALA A 491 21.81 12.66 11.02
CA ALA A 491 22.64 13.81 10.66
C ALA A 491 22.80 13.97 9.13
N MET A 492 22.80 12.87 8.39
CA MET A 492 22.97 12.84 6.93
C MET A 492 21.67 13.12 6.17
N ARG A 493 20.51 13.04 6.82
CA ARG A 493 19.19 13.23 6.19
C ARG A 493 19.01 14.56 5.44
N ASN A 494 19.60 15.66 5.91
CA ASN A 494 19.46 16.96 5.23
C ASN A 494 20.17 17.03 3.87
N TYR A 495 20.83 15.94 3.48
CA TYR A 495 21.83 15.89 2.43
C TYR A 495 21.59 14.79 1.39
N GLY A 496 20.43 14.12 1.38
CA GLY A 496 20.06 13.18 0.31
C GLY A 496 19.99 13.82 -1.08
N ASP A 497 19.77 12.99 -2.11
CA ASP A 497 19.76 13.42 -3.51
C ASP A 497 18.69 14.47 -3.82
N GLU A 498 18.99 15.38 -4.73
CA GLU A 498 18.08 16.44 -5.17
C GLU A 498 16.94 15.90 -6.03
N VAL A 499 15.69 16.14 -5.60
CA VAL A 499 14.49 15.60 -6.27
C VAL A 499 13.56 16.66 -6.84
N ARG A 500 13.63 17.90 -6.36
CA ARG A 500 12.83 19.03 -6.86
C ARG A 500 13.53 20.36 -6.66
N LEU A 501 13.45 21.25 -7.64
CA LEU A 501 13.94 22.61 -7.55
C LEU A 501 12.79 23.60 -7.77
N GLU A 502 12.56 24.48 -6.81
CA GLU A 502 11.60 25.59 -6.92
C GLU A 502 12.37 26.90 -7.05
N ILE A 503 12.01 27.74 -8.03
CA ILE A 503 12.66 29.03 -8.28
C ILE A 503 11.57 30.09 -8.53
N ASP A 504 11.81 31.31 -8.06
CA ASP A 504 11.03 32.49 -8.46
C ASP A 504 10.88 32.57 -9.99
N ALA A 505 9.63 32.69 -10.48
CA ALA A 505 9.33 32.76 -11.91
C ALA A 505 9.96 33.96 -12.62
N ALA A 506 10.34 35.03 -11.89
CA ALA A 506 11.04 36.18 -12.44
C ALA A 506 12.57 35.94 -12.62
N CYS A 507 13.09 34.77 -12.25
CA CYS A 507 14.51 34.43 -12.35
C CYS A 507 14.93 34.27 -13.83
N PRO A 508 15.98 34.98 -14.29
CA PRO A 508 16.51 34.85 -15.64
C PRO A 508 16.96 33.43 -15.99
N ASP A 509 16.72 33.00 -17.24
CA ASP A 509 17.04 31.66 -17.73
C ASP A 509 18.52 31.27 -17.53
N ASP A 510 19.47 32.21 -17.63
CA ASP A 510 20.90 31.94 -17.39
C ASP A 510 21.18 31.53 -15.94
N THR A 511 20.43 32.08 -15.00
CA THR A 511 20.54 31.78 -13.57
C THR A 511 19.76 30.50 -13.22
N VAL A 512 18.62 30.27 -13.88
CA VAL A 512 17.88 29.01 -13.79
C VAL A 512 18.75 27.85 -14.28
N ASN A 513 19.31 27.95 -15.49
CA ASN A 513 20.16 26.90 -16.06
C ASN A 513 21.43 26.68 -15.21
N PHE A 514 22.02 27.76 -14.66
CA PHE A 514 23.11 27.62 -13.70
C PHE A 514 22.72 26.79 -12.47
N LEU A 515 21.53 26.99 -11.90
CA LEU A 515 21.08 26.19 -10.75
C LEU A 515 20.77 24.75 -11.16
N LEU A 516 20.17 24.52 -12.34
CA LEU A 516 19.94 23.17 -12.87
C LEU A 516 21.25 22.39 -13.04
N ASP A 517 22.27 23.01 -13.63
CA ASP A 517 23.59 22.40 -13.80
C ASP A 517 24.25 22.07 -12.45
N ARG A 518 24.06 22.93 -11.43
CA ARG A 518 24.62 22.71 -10.08
C ARG A 518 23.95 21.59 -9.31
N PHE A 519 22.68 21.33 -9.57
CA PHE A 519 21.91 20.26 -8.94
C PHE A 519 21.74 19.02 -9.84
N GLU A 520 22.41 19.00 -11.00
CA GLU A 520 22.34 17.91 -11.99
C GLU A 520 20.88 17.53 -12.32
N MET A 521 20.05 18.56 -12.51
CA MET A 521 18.60 18.43 -12.60
C MET A 521 18.08 18.87 -13.98
N ASN A 522 17.10 18.13 -14.48
CA ASN A 522 16.39 18.44 -15.72
C ASN A 522 15.16 19.32 -15.44
N ARG A 523 14.62 19.96 -16.50
CA ARG A 523 13.48 20.89 -16.38
C ARG A 523 12.16 20.22 -15.94
N ASP A 524 12.02 18.91 -16.08
CA ASP A 524 10.87 18.12 -15.61
C ASP A 524 10.74 18.11 -14.06
N ARG A 525 11.77 18.54 -13.34
CA ARG A 525 11.78 18.67 -11.87
C ARG A 525 11.94 20.13 -11.40
N LEU A 526 11.88 21.09 -12.34
CA LEU A 526 11.97 22.52 -12.09
C LEU A 526 10.58 23.16 -12.00
N PHE A 527 10.31 23.85 -10.89
CA PHE A 527 9.06 24.54 -10.65
C PHE A 527 9.32 26.05 -10.58
N LEU A 528 8.94 26.77 -11.63
CA LEU A 528 8.94 28.24 -11.64
C LEU A 528 7.66 28.74 -10.98
N VAL A 529 7.81 29.49 -9.88
CA VAL A 529 6.68 29.84 -9.01
C VAL A 529 6.37 31.34 -9.01
N ASN A 530 5.10 31.68 -9.16
CA ASN A 530 4.62 33.07 -9.20
C ASN A 530 4.21 33.54 -7.79
N GLY A 531 5.18 33.75 -6.91
CA GLY A 531 4.91 34.17 -5.53
C GLY A 531 6.07 33.84 -4.57
N PRO A 532 5.83 33.87 -3.25
CA PRO A 532 6.85 33.46 -2.30
C PRO A 532 7.16 31.96 -2.46
N VAL A 533 8.44 31.62 -2.59
CA VAL A 533 8.88 30.22 -2.51
C VAL A 533 8.59 29.71 -1.10
N ASN A 534 8.20 28.43 -0.98
CA ASN A 534 7.89 27.78 0.29
C ASN A 534 6.53 28.19 0.92
N LEU A 535 5.45 28.10 0.14
CA LEU A 535 4.09 28.51 0.53
C LEU A 535 3.60 27.92 1.85
N ASN A 536 4.03 26.71 2.24
CA ASN A 536 3.58 26.09 3.49
C ASN A 536 3.90 26.93 4.74
N ARG A 537 4.89 27.83 4.66
CA ARG A 537 5.27 28.70 5.80
C ARG A 537 4.29 29.83 6.06
N ILE A 538 3.33 30.07 5.15
CA ILE A 538 2.25 31.05 5.33
C ILE A 538 1.20 30.53 6.34
N GLN A 539 1.20 29.22 6.64
CA GLN A 539 0.28 28.59 7.59
C GLN A 539 0.31 29.24 8.99
N GLU A 540 1.45 29.81 9.39
CA GLU A 540 1.64 30.50 10.68
C GLU A 540 0.61 31.62 10.91
N ILE A 541 0.09 32.23 9.84
CA ILE A 541 -0.93 33.28 9.91
C ILE A 541 -2.21 32.81 10.60
N ASN A 542 -2.58 31.53 10.46
CA ASN A 542 -3.75 31.01 11.16
C ASN A 542 -3.58 31.16 12.70
N SER A 543 -2.35 31.05 13.22
CA SER A 543 -2.08 31.28 14.64
C SER A 543 -1.93 32.77 15.02
N LEU A 544 -1.40 33.61 14.11
CA LEU A 544 -1.16 35.04 14.36
C LEU A 544 -2.44 35.89 14.29
N VAL A 545 -3.43 35.47 13.51
CA VAL A 545 -4.67 36.23 13.33
C VAL A 545 -5.75 35.74 14.31
N ASP A 546 -6.18 36.62 15.22
CA ASP A 546 -7.27 36.35 16.17
C ASP A 546 -8.66 36.71 15.58
N ARG A 547 -9.10 35.90 14.61
CA ARG A 547 -10.42 36.00 13.95
C ARG A 547 -11.15 34.65 13.98
N PRO A 548 -11.86 34.31 15.08
CA PRO A 548 -12.52 33.00 15.22
C PRO A 548 -13.64 32.77 14.20
N ASP A 549 -14.24 33.85 13.69
CA ASP A 549 -15.25 33.84 12.63
C ASP A 549 -14.70 33.37 11.26
N LEU A 550 -13.38 33.44 11.07
CA LEU A 550 -12.68 32.97 9.86
C LEU A 550 -12.05 31.58 10.03
N LYS A 551 -12.31 30.90 11.16
CA LYS A 551 -11.76 29.58 11.51
C LYS A 551 -12.89 28.58 11.73
N PHE A 552 -12.56 27.29 11.80
CA PHE A 552 -13.56 26.29 12.21
C PHE A 552 -14.02 26.56 13.65
N THR A 553 -15.33 26.52 13.89
CA THR A 553 -15.90 26.66 15.23
C THR A 553 -15.27 25.64 16.18
N PRO A 554 -14.62 26.07 17.28
CA PRO A 554 -14.09 25.17 18.28
C PRO A 554 -15.21 24.31 18.85
N PHE A 555 -14.93 23.03 19.09
CA PHE A 555 -15.88 22.13 19.72
C PHE A 555 -15.21 21.46 20.91
N LYS A 556 -16.02 21.07 21.91
CA LYS A 556 -15.55 20.27 23.04
C LYS A 556 -15.89 18.81 22.76
N PRO A 557 -14.90 17.91 22.69
CA PRO A 557 -15.18 16.48 22.55
C PRO A 557 -15.99 15.96 23.74
N SER A 558 -16.99 15.14 23.47
CA SER A 558 -17.81 14.51 24.51
C SER A 558 -17.04 13.36 25.20
N THR A 559 -17.64 12.75 26.22
CA THR A 559 -17.08 11.56 26.87
C THR A 559 -18.20 10.54 27.01
N PRO A 560 -18.02 9.27 26.60
CA PRO A 560 -19.07 8.28 26.68
C PRO A 560 -19.71 8.24 28.08
N SER A 561 -21.04 8.24 28.14
CA SER A 561 -21.80 8.29 29.40
C SER A 561 -21.39 7.20 30.42
N GLN A 562 -20.95 6.03 29.93
CA GLN A 562 -20.43 4.92 30.74
C GLN A 562 -19.19 5.31 31.53
N LEU A 563 -18.33 6.15 30.95
CA LEU A 563 -17.09 6.65 31.55
C LEU A 563 -17.33 7.93 32.34
N ALA A 564 -18.20 8.81 31.86
CA ALA A 564 -18.54 10.05 32.57
C ALA A 564 -19.18 9.78 33.95
N ARG A 565 -19.97 8.71 34.08
CA ARG A 565 -20.68 8.33 35.32
C ARG A 565 -19.85 7.47 36.28
N ASN A 566 -18.78 6.82 35.81
CA ASN A 566 -17.96 5.92 36.63
C ASN A 566 -16.59 6.53 36.87
N LYS A 567 -16.25 6.74 38.15
CA LYS A 567 -14.90 7.18 38.54
C LYS A 567 -13.85 6.08 38.36
N ASP A 568 -14.24 4.80 38.48
CA ASP A 568 -13.37 3.64 38.23
C ASP A 568 -13.55 3.16 36.79
N ILE A 569 -12.53 3.40 35.97
CA ILE A 569 -12.54 3.04 34.54
C ILE A 569 -12.52 1.52 34.33
N PHE A 570 -11.84 0.76 35.19
CA PHE A 570 -11.79 -0.69 35.08
C PHE A 570 -13.13 -1.32 35.42
N ALA A 571 -13.85 -0.76 36.40
CA ALA A 571 -15.21 -1.19 36.72
C ALA A 571 -16.18 -0.90 35.57
N ALA A 572 -15.98 0.20 34.82
CA ALA A 572 -16.77 0.50 33.64
C ALA A 572 -16.50 -0.50 32.50
N ILE A 573 -15.23 -0.74 32.17
CA ILE A 573 -14.80 -1.68 31.11
C ILE A 573 -15.24 -3.12 31.45
N LYS A 574 -15.21 -3.50 32.74
CA LYS A 574 -15.62 -4.83 33.19
C LYS A 574 -17.10 -5.12 32.96
N ARG A 575 -17.97 -4.10 32.95
CA ARG A 575 -19.40 -4.28 32.69
C ARG A 575 -19.64 -4.58 31.23
N HIS A 576 -19.13 -3.73 30.34
CA HIS A 576 -19.27 -3.87 28.89
C HIS A 576 -18.09 -3.21 28.17
N ASP A 577 -17.82 -3.65 26.95
CA ASP A 577 -16.88 -2.97 26.05
C ASP A 577 -17.32 -1.52 25.77
N ILE A 578 -16.35 -0.63 25.64
CA ILE A 578 -16.59 0.81 25.42
C ILE A 578 -15.82 1.25 24.17
N LEU A 579 -16.53 1.88 23.23
CA LEU A 579 -15.98 2.43 22.00
C LEU A 579 -15.88 3.95 22.09
N LEU A 580 -14.71 4.48 21.76
CA LEU A 580 -14.42 5.89 21.54
C LEU A 580 -14.37 6.16 20.03
N HIS A 581 -14.93 7.28 19.59
CA HIS A 581 -14.80 7.80 18.23
C HIS A 581 -14.16 9.20 18.27
N HIS A 582 -12.85 9.26 18.08
CA HIS A 582 -12.11 10.53 17.96
C HIS A 582 -12.39 11.19 16.62
N PRO A 583 -12.33 12.53 16.50
CA PRO A 583 -12.10 13.49 17.58
C PRO A 583 -13.40 13.90 18.31
N PHE A 584 -14.54 13.33 17.91
CA PHE A 584 -15.87 13.64 18.46
C PHE A 584 -15.96 13.35 19.96
N GLU A 585 -15.39 12.23 20.39
CA GLU A 585 -15.19 11.84 21.78
C GLU A 585 -13.74 12.08 22.21
N SER A 586 -13.58 12.48 23.47
CA SER A 586 -12.30 12.86 24.06
C SER A 586 -11.32 11.70 24.13
N PHE A 587 -10.04 11.97 23.87
CA PHE A 587 -8.92 11.05 24.12
C PHE A 587 -8.58 10.92 25.62
N SER A 588 -9.12 11.80 26.47
CA SER A 588 -8.81 11.84 27.91
C SER A 588 -9.02 10.52 28.65
N PRO A 589 -10.05 9.70 28.35
CA PRO A 589 -10.22 8.40 29.00
C PRO A 589 -9.07 7.42 28.78
N VAL A 590 -8.35 7.48 27.65
CA VAL A 590 -7.16 6.66 27.39
C VAL A 590 -6.02 7.06 28.32
N VAL A 591 -5.84 8.36 28.53
CA VAL A 591 -4.87 8.88 29.50
C VAL A 591 -5.27 8.50 30.92
N GLU A 592 -6.56 8.61 31.25
CA GLU A 592 -7.08 8.27 32.58
C GLU A 592 -6.97 6.77 32.88
N PHE A 593 -7.19 5.91 31.88
CA PHE A 593 -6.95 4.48 31.99
C PHE A 593 -5.52 4.17 32.46
N LEU A 594 -4.52 4.79 31.84
CA LEU A 594 -3.13 4.64 32.25
C LEU A 594 -2.81 5.31 33.59
N ARG A 595 -3.43 6.44 33.92
CA ARG A 595 -3.26 7.10 35.23
C ARG A 595 -3.79 6.24 36.37
N GLN A 596 -4.99 5.68 36.24
CA GLN A 596 -5.55 4.77 37.23
C GLN A 596 -4.77 3.47 37.29
N ALA A 597 -4.29 2.97 36.14
CA ALA A 597 -3.38 1.82 36.12
C ALA A 597 -2.09 2.09 36.90
N ALA A 598 -1.48 3.26 36.73
CA ALA A 598 -0.28 3.65 37.45
C ALA A 598 -0.49 3.79 38.97
N ALA A 599 -1.66 4.29 39.39
CA ALA A 599 -1.97 4.52 40.81
C ALA A 599 -2.44 3.26 41.57
N SER A 600 -3.04 2.29 40.89
CA SER A 600 -3.60 1.08 41.52
C SER A 600 -2.53 0.13 42.06
N SER A 601 -2.70 -0.39 43.27
CA SER A 601 -1.88 -1.47 43.84
C SER A 601 -2.15 -2.83 43.19
N GLU A 602 -3.34 -2.99 42.60
CA GLU A 602 -3.77 -4.25 41.99
C GLU A 602 -3.21 -4.46 40.58
N VAL A 603 -2.64 -3.41 39.97
CA VAL A 603 -2.03 -3.51 38.63
C VAL A 603 -0.59 -3.99 38.76
N LEU A 604 -0.29 -5.09 38.06
CA LEU A 604 1.02 -5.72 38.08
C LEU A 604 1.89 -5.27 36.91
N ALA A 605 1.30 -5.16 35.72
CA ALA A 605 2.04 -4.84 34.51
C ALA A 605 1.24 -3.97 33.53
N ILE A 606 1.96 -3.15 32.76
CA ILE A 606 1.43 -2.35 31.65
C ILE A 606 2.29 -2.59 30.41
N LYS A 607 1.68 -2.95 29.29
CA LYS A 607 2.35 -3.05 27.99
C LYS A 607 1.71 -2.09 27.00
N GLN A 608 2.53 -1.34 26.26
CA GLN A 608 2.04 -0.29 25.37
C GLN A 608 2.88 -0.19 24.10
N THR A 609 2.23 -0.05 22.95
CA THR A 609 2.89 0.40 21.71
C THR A 609 2.86 1.93 21.63
N LEU A 610 3.99 2.58 21.37
CA LEU A 610 4.07 4.02 21.08
C LEU A 610 4.61 4.23 19.67
N TYR A 611 3.80 4.86 18.83
CA TYR A 611 4.16 5.26 17.47
C TYR A 611 3.95 6.77 17.36
N ARG A 612 5.03 7.51 17.04
CA ARG A 612 5.02 8.98 16.88
C ARG A 612 4.44 9.73 18.08
N THR A 613 4.93 9.47 19.29
CA THR A 613 4.46 10.12 20.51
C THR A 613 5.55 11.02 21.08
N GLY A 614 5.24 12.26 21.42
CA GLY A 614 6.22 13.17 22.02
C GLY A 614 6.63 12.76 23.45
N ALA A 615 7.87 13.05 23.83
CA ALA A 615 8.41 12.76 25.18
C ALA A 615 7.63 13.45 26.32
N ASP A 616 6.94 14.55 26.04
CA ASP A 616 6.11 15.29 27.01
C ASP A 616 4.62 14.89 26.98
N SER A 617 4.31 13.76 26.33
CA SER A 617 2.95 13.24 26.27
C SER A 617 2.43 12.82 27.67
N PRO A 618 1.15 13.09 28.00
CA PRO A 618 0.56 12.63 29.25
C PRO A 618 0.50 11.11 29.37
N VAL A 619 0.50 10.38 28.24
CA VAL A 619 0.61 8.91 28.18
C VAL A 619 1.98 8.47 28.73
N VAL A 620 3.06 9.08 28.23
CA VAL A 620 4.45 8.79 28.64
C VAL A 620 4.63 9.11 30.13
N ALA A 621 4.11 10.25 30.57
CA ALA A 621 4.14 10.62 31.99
C ALA A 621 3.40 9.60 32.89
N ALA A 622 2.31 9.00 32.42
CA ALA A 622 1.60 7.96 33.16
C ALA A 622 2.39 6.64 33.23
N LEU A 623 3.04 6.23 32.14
CA LEU A 623 3.89 5.04 32.09
C LEU A 623 5.11 5.18 33.02
N ILE A 624 5.78 6.34 33.00
CA ILE A 624 6.88 6.65 33.93
C ILE A 624 6.42 6.56 35.39
N ARG A 625 5.24 7.10 35.71
CA ARG A 625 4.67 6.99 37.08
C ARG A 625 4.39 5.53 37.45
N ALA A 626 3.89 4.72 36.52
CA ALA A 626 3.64 3.31 36.77
C ALA A 626 4.94 2.54 37.07
N ALA A 627 6.00 2.76 36.30
CA ALA A 627 7.31 2.15 36.51
C ALA A 627 7.91 2.55 37.86
N ARG A 628 7.88 3.85 38.20
CA ARG A 628 8.30 4.36 39.52
C ARG A 628 7.46 3.82 40.68
N ALA A 629 6.23 3.42 40.43
CA ALA A 629 5.37 2.74 41.40
C ALA A 629 5.62 1.22 41.49
N GLY A 630 6.71 0.72 40.90
CA GLY A 630 7.13 -0.69 40.99
C GLY A 630 6.38 -1.66 40.06
N LYS A 631 5.68 -1.14 39.05
CA LYS A 631 4.95 -1.97 38.07
C LYS A 631 5.87 -2.36 36.93
N GLU A 632 5.66 -3.56 36.39
CA GLU A 632 6.32 -4.03 35.17
C GLU A 632 5.79 -3.25 33.96
N VAL A 633 6.55 -2.28 33.46
CA VAL A 633 6.15 -1.47 32.30
C VAL A 633 6.99 -1.84 31.10
N THR A 634 6.35 -2.30 30.02
CA THR A 634 6.99 -2.57 28.73
C THR A 634 6.45 -1.64 27.65
N VAL A 635 7.35 -0.99 26.90
CA VAL A 635 6.96 -0.09 25.81
C VAL A 635 7.66 -0.51 24.53
N VAL A 636 6.88 -0.71 23.47
CA VAL A 636 7.39 -0.97 22.12
C VAL A 636 7.40 0.34 21.35
N ILE A 637 8.57 0.74 20.84
CA ILE A 637 8.79 1.99 20.09
C ILE A 637 9.34 1.67 18.70
N GLU A 638 8.82 2.34 17.68
CA GLU A 638 9.36 2.31 16.32
C GLU A 638 10.33 3.47 16.10
N LEU A 639 11.65 3.21 16.14
CA LEU A 639 12.67 4.24 15.92
C LEU A 639 12.73 4.73 14.47
N ARG A 640 12.37 3.88 13.48
CA ARG A 640 12.40 4.21 12.05
C ARG A 640 11.09 4.82 11.55
N ALA A 641 10.31 5.45 12.44
CA ALA A 641 9.12 6.19 12.06
C ALA A 641 9.53 7.48 11.35
N ARG A 642 9.13 7.61 10.08
CA ARG A 642 9.54 8.72 9.21
C ARG A 642 9.15 10.08 9.79
N PHE A 643 10.12 11.00 9.82
CA PHE A 643 10.02 12.38 10.33
C PHE A 643 9.92 12.53 11.86
N ASP A 644 9.87 11.43 12.61
CA ASP A 644 9.72 11.42 14.07
C ASP A 644 10.92 10.78 14.79
N GLU A 645 12.01 10.51 14.06
CA GLU A 645 13.14 9.72 14.54
C GLU A 645 13.77 10.35 15.79
N LYS A 646 14.06 11.66 15.74
CA LYS A 646 14.61 12.41 16.87
C LYS A 646 13.71 12.36 18.10
N ALA A 647 12.40 12.57 17.90
CA ALA A 647 11.45 12.57 19.00
C ALA A 647 11.31 11.18 19.64
N ASN A 648 11.41 10.11 18.83
CA ASN A 648 11.38 8.74 19.32
C ASN A 648 12.66 8.35 20.07
N ILE A 649 13.82 8.87 19.65
CA ILE A 649 15.10 8.73 20.38
C ILE A 649 14.97 9.37 21.77
N ASP A 650 14.54 10.64 21.84
CA ASP A 650 14.37 11.37 23.10
C ASP A 650 13.34 10.68 24.02
N LEU A 651 12.26 10.15 23.42
CA LEU A 651 11.24 9.36 24.12
C LEU A 651 11.83 8.08 24.73
N ALA A 652 12.60 7.32 23.95
CA ALA A 652 13.19 6.05 24.38
C ALA A 652 14.12 6.26 25.57
N SER A 653 15.03 7.25 25.50
CA SER A 653 15.94 7.60 26.60
C SER A 653 15.18 7.97 27.88
N LYS A 654 14.15 8.84 27.77
CA LYS A 654 13.34 9.27 28.93
C LYS A 654 12.59 8.11 29.60
N LEU A 655 12.16 7.11 28.84
CA LEU A 655 11.50 5.91 29.37
C LEU A 655 12.51 4.97 30.06
N GLN A 656 13.68 4.75 29.44
CA GLN A 656 14.75 3.92 30.01
C GLN A 656 15.26 4.48 31.36
N GLU A 657 15.43 5.81 31.47
CA GLU A 657 15.79 6.48 32.72
C GLU A 657 14.79 6.21 33.86
N ALA A 658 13.53 5.93 33.53
CA ALA A 658 12.48 5.60 34.49
C ALA A 658 12.34 4.08 34.76
N ALA A 659 13.30 3.26 34.34
CA ALA A 659 13.28 1.80 34.43
C ALA A 659 12.11 1.14 33.68
N VAL A 660 11.59 1.78 32.61
CA VAL A 660 10.66 1.14 31.68
C VAL A 660 11.45 0.21 30.76
N HIS A 661 10.93 -1.00 30.55
CA HIS A 661 11.50 -1.93 29.58
C HIS A 661 11.13 -1.48 28.15
N VAL A 662 12.03 -0.75 27.49
CA VAL A 662 11.86 -0.29 26.11
C VAL A 662 12.34 -1.36 25.14
N VAL A 663 11.49 -1.68 24.16
CA VAL A 663 11.78 -2.65 23.09
C VAL A 663 11.60 -1.99 21.73
N TYR A 664 12.57 -2.23 20.84
CA TYR A 664 12.58 -1.65 19.50
C TYR A 664 12.05 -2.64 18.47
N GLY A 665 10.73 -2.71 18.32
CA GLY A 665 10.04 -3.48 17.27
C GLY A 665 10.61 -4.88 16.98
N VAL A 666 10.43 -5.35 15.75
CA VAL A 666 11.08 -6.57 15.22
C VAL A 666 11.85 -6.16 13.97
N VAL A 667 13.11 -6.58 13.84
CA VAL A 667 13.94 -6.25 12.67
C VAL A 667 13.23 -6.66 11.38
N GLY A 668 13.22 -5.76 10.39
CA GLY A 668 12.50 -5.95 9.12
C GLY A 668 10.98 -5.70 9.16
N TYR A 669 10.37 -5.48 10.34
CA TYR A 669 8.93 -5.25 10.49
C TYR A 669 8.62 -4.02 11.35
N LYS A 670 8.03 -2.99 10.74
CA LYS A 670 7.64 -1.80 11.51
C LYS A 670 6.44 -2.09 12.41
N THR A 671 6.51 -1.71 13.68
CA THR A 671 5.38 -1.88 14.61
C THR A 671 4.40 -0.73 14.43
N HIS A 672 3.20 -1.03 13.93
CA HIS A 672 2.16 -0.04 13.65
C HIS A 672 0.81 -0.38 14.30
N ALA A 673 0.71 -1.53 14.98
CA ALA A 673 -0.39 -1.85 15.89
C ALA A 673 -0.49 -0.82 17.03
N LYS A 674 -1.73 -0.42 17.40
CA LYS A 674 -1.98 0.50 18.52
C LYS A 674 -2.70 -0.20 19.65
N MET A 675 -1.91 -0.70 20.59
CA MET A 675 -2.36 -1.56 21.67
C MET A 675 -1.86 -1.06 23.03
N CYS A 676 -2.76 -1.11 24.00
CA CYS A 676 -2.45 -1.01 25.43
C CYS A 676 -2.98 -2.26 26.12
N LEU A 677 -2.20 -2.82 27.04
CA LEU A 677 -2.59 -3.93 27.90
C LEU A 677 -2.24 -3.58 29.34
N VAL A 678 -3.22 -3.65 30.24
CA VAL A 678 -3.05 -3.54 31.69
C VAL A 678 -3.41 -4.89 32.31
N LEU A 679 -2.43 -5.51 32.96
CA LEU A 679 -2.62 -6.75 33.72
C LEU A 679 -2.94 -6.39 35.18
N ARG A 680 -4.16 -6.69 35.61
CA ARG A 680 -4.66 -6.39 36.95
C ARG A 680 -5.00 -7.68 37.69
N ARG A 681 -4.65 -7.74 38.99
CA ARG A 681 -5.10 -8.76 39.92
C ARG A 681 -6.49 -8.38 40.44
N GLU A 682 -7.42 -9.33 40.38
CA GLU A 682 -8.76 -9.17 40.95
C GLU A 682 -9.04 -10.37 41.86
N GLY A 683 -8.82 -10.19 43.17
CA GLY A 683 -8.85 -11.29 44.12
C GLY A 683 -7.76 -12.32 43.80
N ARG A 684 -8.17 -13.53 43.40
CA ARG A 684 -7.23 -14.62 43.02
C ARG A 684 -6.95 -14.70 41.52
N GLU A 685 -7.68 -13.97 40.69
CA GLU A 685 -7.55 -14.03 39.23
C GLU A 685 -6.68 -12.90 38.69
N LEU A 686 -6.05 -13.16 37.55
CA LEU A 686 -5.42 -12.15 36.73
C LEU A 686 -6.33 -11.82 35.55
N ARG A 687 -6.53 -10.53 35.30
CA ARG A 687 -7.39 -10.04 34.22
C ARG A 687 -6.65 -9.05 33.34
N ASN A 688 -6.81 -9.24 32.05
CA ASN A 688 -6.31 -8.34 31.02
C ASN A 688 -7.37 -7.27 30.73
N TYR A 689 -6.98 -6.01 30.81
CA TYR A 689 -7.72 -4.87 30.28
C TYR A 689 -6.97 -4.32 29.09
N VAL A 690 -7.63 -4.15 27.96
CA VAL A 690 -7.00 -3.70 26.73
C VAL A 690 -7.63 -2.41 26.23
N HIS A 691 -6.81 -1.61 25.54
CA HIS A 691 -7.27 -0.58 24.63
C HIS A 691 -6.66 -0.86 23.24
N LEU A 692 -7.50 -0.89 22.20
CA LEU A 692 -7.10 -1.12 20.82
C LEU A 692 -7.56 0.06 19.96
N GLY A 693 -6.66 0.65 19.18
CA GLY A 693 -6.95 1.82 18.37
C GLY A 693 -6.70 1.62 16.88
N THR A 694 -7.47 2.31 16.05
CA THR A 694 -7.11 2.52 14.63
C THR A 694 -6.01 3.59 14.50
N GLY A 695 -5.95 4.52 15.46
CA GLY A 695 -5.04 5.66 15.51
C GLY A 695 -3.98 5.61 16.60
N ASN A 696 -3.00 6.53 16.52
CA ASN A 696 -1.87 6.64 17.44
C ASN A 696 -2.25 7.17 18.82
N TYR A 697 -1.43 6.88 19.84
CA TYR A 697 -1.57 7.40 21.21
C TYR A 697 -1.05 8.84 21.36
N HIS A 698 -1.47 9.74 20.47
CA HIS A 698 -1.03 11.13 20.44
C HIS A 698 -2.22 12.10 20.62
N PRO A 699 -2.36 12.78 21.78
CA PRO A 699 -3.52 13.63 22.07
C PRO A 699 -3.81 14.73 21.04
N LYS A 700 -2.77 15.35 20.44
CA LYS A 700 -2.98 16.40 19.42
C LYS A 700 -3.56 15.82 18.12
N THR A 701 -3.10 14.66 17.64
CA THR A 701 -3.64 14.08 16.39
C THR A 701 -5.05 13.54 16.62
N ALA A 702 -5.35 13.06 17.83
CA ALA A 702 -6.71 12.64 18.22
C ALA A 702 -7.74 13.78 18.24
N GLN A 703 -7.33 15.05 18.07
CA GLN A 703 -8.24 16.20 17.85
C GLN A 703 -8.48 16.51 16.37
N LEU A 704 -7.66 15.93 15.48
CA LEU A 704 -7.66 16.22 14.06
C LEU A 704 -8.08 15.01 13.20
N TYR A 705 -7.85 13.78 13.69
CA TYR A 705 -7.99 12.54 12.94
C TYR A 705 -9.21 11.78 13.44
N THR A 706 -9.97 11.18 12.52
CA THR A 706 -11.07 10.28 12.90
C THR A 706 -10.52 8.90 13.22
N ASP A 707 -10.76 8.40 14.43
CA ASP A 707 -10.20 7.12 14.87
C ASP A 707 -11.11 6.44 15.89
N TYR A 708 -11.19 5.11 15.82
CA TYR A 708 -11.87 4.31 16.82
C TYR A 708 -10.89 3.77 17.87
N GLY A 709 -11.33 3.79 19.13
CA GLY A 709 -10.63 3.19 20.26
C GLY A 709 -11.55 2.28 21.06
N LEU A 710 -11.20 1.00 21.19
CA LEU A 710 -11.99 0.00 21.92
C LEU A 710 -11.32 -0.33 23.26
N PHE A 711 -12.03 -0.10 24.36
CA PHE A 711 -11.71 -0.72 25.64
C PHE A 711 -12.45 -2.04 25.81
N SER A 712 -11.74 -3.06 26.27
CA SER A 712 -12.33 -4.36 26.58
C SER A 712 -11.59 -5.08 27.71
N CYS A 713 -12.27 -5.98 28.40
CA CYS A 713 -11.65 -7.01 29.24
C CYS A 713 -12.06 -8.42 28.80
N ASN A 714 -12.44 -8.60 27.53
CA ASN A 714 -12.73 -9.91 26.95
C ASN A 714 -11.50 -10.81 27.10
N LYS A 715 -11.69 -12.01 27.66
CA LYS A 715 -10.59 -12.92 28.03
C LYS A 715 -9.75 -13.34 26.81
N GLU A 716 -10.39 -13.71 25.71
CA GLU A 716 -9.72 -14.18 24.50
C GLU A 716 -9.02 -13.03 23.77
N LEU A 717 -9.67 -11.86 23.67
CA LEU A 717 -9.06 -10.67 23.09
C LEU A 717 -7.83 -10.21 23.90
N GLY A 718 -7.94 -10.18 25.23
CA GLY A 718 -6.83 -9.80 26.11
C GLY A 718 -5.66 -10.80 26.03
N GLU A 719 -5.95 -12.09 25.88
CA GLU A 719 -4.94 -13.12 25.66
C GLU A 719 -4.25 -12.98 24.30
N ASP A 720 -4.97 -12.67 23.24
CA ASP A 720 -4.39 -12.40 21.93
C ASP A 720 -3.46 -11.18 21.97
N VAL A 721 -3.88 -10.07 22.57
CA VAL A 721 -3.04 -8.87 22.72
C VAL A 721 -1.77 -9.19 23.52
N ARG A 722 -1.88 -10.00 24.58
CA ARG A 722 -0.73 -10.49 25.34
C ARG A 722 0.23 -11.31 24.48
N ARG A 723 -0.28 -12.17 23.60
CA ARG A 723 0.52 -12.96 22.65
C ARG A 723 1.22 -12.09 21.62
N VAL A 724 0.54 -11.08 21.08
CA VAL A 724 1.16 -10.11 20.15
C VAL A 724 2.30 -9.35 20.84
N PHE A 725 2.12 -8.89 22.09
CA PHE A 725 3.22 -8.28 22.85
C PHE A 725 4.36 -9.26 23.13
N ALA A 726 4.06 -10.52 23.45
CA ALA A 726 5.09 -11.54 23.63
C ALA A 726 5.89 -11.75 22.34
N GLN A 727 5.23 -11.75 21.19
CA GLN A 727 5.90 -11.85 19.88
C GLN A 727 6.78 -10.63 19.57
N LEU A 728 6.33 -9.42 19.92
CA LEU A 728 7.13 -8.20 19.74
C LEU A 728 8.36 -8.13 20.65
N THR A 729 8.43 -8.95 21.70
CA THR A 729 9.47 -8.86 22.75
C THR A 729 10.30 -10.12 22.93
N SER A 730 9.93 -11.24 22.29
CA SER A 730 10.59 -12.53 22.48
C SER A 730 10.79 -13.28 21.15
N LEU A 731 11.80 -14.14 21.10
CA LEU A 731 12.15 -14.98 19.94
C LEU A 731 11.25 -16.22 19.78
N GLY A 732 9.98 -16.14 20.22
CA GLY A 732 9.04 -17.27 20.23
C GLY A 732 8.40 -17.57 18.87
N LYS A 733 7.95 -18.80 18.65
CA LYS A 733 7.16 -19.19 17.47
C LYS A 733 5.80 -18.47 17.44
N VAL A 734 5.30 -18.20 16.24
CA VAL A 734 3.97 -17.64 16.00
C VAL A 734 2.92 -18.55 16.64
N THR A 735 2.09 -17.97 17.52
CA THR A 735 0.98 -18.68 18.17
C THR A 735 -0.34 -18.30 17.53
N LYS A 736 -1.23 -19.29 17.39
CA LYS A 736 -2.58 -19.06 16.88
C LYS A 736 -3.32 -18.06 17.79
N LEU A 737 -3.88 -17.02 17.19
CA LEU A 737 -4.76 -16.06 17.87
C LEU A 737 -6.21 -16.56 17.83
N ASN A 738 -7.02 -16.12 18.78
CA ASN A 738 -8.41 -16.53 18.92
C ASN A 738 -9.35 -15.63 18.10
N LYS A 739 -9.19 -14.31 18.22
CA LYS A 739 -10.07 -13.26 17.67
C LYS A 739 -9.33 -12.27 16.78
N LEU A 740 -8.10 -11.89 17.15
CA LEU A 740 -7.33 -10.92 16.39
C LEU A 740 -6.88 -11.49 15.06
N LEU A 741 -6.97 -10.67 14.02
CA LEU A 741 -6.20 -10.85 12.80
C LEU A 741 -4.94 -9.98 12.87
N GLN A 742 -3.78 -10.54 12.55
CA GLN A 742 -2.49 -9.89 12.72
C GLN A 742 -1.68 -9.95 11.44
N SER A 743 -1.09 -8.82 11.03
CA SER A 743 -0.07 -8.81 9.97
C SER A 743 1.31 -9.16 10.55
N PRO A 744 2.16 -9.90 9.82
CA PRO A 744 1.98 -10.43 8.45
C PRO A 744 1.33 -11.82 8.34
N PHE A 745 0.72 -12.34 9.42
CA PHE A 745 0.38 -13.77 9.50
C PHE A 745 -1.05 -14.10 9.03
N THR A 746 -2.06 -13.52 9.68
CA THR A 746 -3.47 -13.90 9.49
C THR A 746 -4.32 -12.80 8.88
N LEU A 747 -3.86 -11.55 8.89
CA LEU A 747 -4.65 -10.40 8.45
C LEU A 747 -5.08 -10.47 6.99
N HIS A 748 -4.12 -10.55 6.07
CA HIS A 748 -4.39 -10.56 4.63
C HIS A 748 -5.31 -11.72 4.24
N LYS A 749 -4.91 -12.95 4.60
CA LYS A 749 -5.73 -14.15 4.37
C LYS A 749 -7.12 -14.05 4.99
N GLY A 750 -7.22 -13.57 6.23
CA GLY A 750 -8.49 -13.45 6.94
C GLY A 750 -9.45 -12.44 6.31
N ILE A 751 -8.95 -11.36 5.69
CA ILE A 751 -9.78 -10.44 4.91
C ILE A 751 -10.24 -11.11 3.60
N LEU A 752 -9.34 -11.78 2.87
CA LEU A 752 -9.70 -12.49 1.64
C LEU A 752 -10.77 -13.57 1.90
N GLU A 753 -10.61 -14.39 2.94
CA GLU A 753 -11.60 -15.42 3.33
C GLU A 753 -13.00 -14.83 3.59
N LYS A 754 -13.06 -13.62 4.16
CA LYS A 754 -14.34 -12.93 4.39
C LYS A 754 -14.96 -12.42 3.09
N ILE A 755 -14.15 -11.92 2.16
CA ILE A 755 -14.62 -11.51 0.82
C ILE A 755 -15.15 -12.73 0.05
N GLU A 756 -14.42 -13.86 0.05
CA GLU A 756 -14.88 -15.12 -0.57
C GLU A 756 -16.19 -15.65 0.02
N ARG A 757 -16.39 -15.45 1.33
CA ARG A 757 -17.64 -15.81 1.98
C ARG A 757 -18.81 -14.96 1.46
N GLU A 758 -18.64 -13.66 1.29
CA GLU A 758 -19.68 -12.80 0.70
C GLU A 758 -19.96 -13.19 -0.76
N ILE A 759 -18.94 -13.53 -1.55
CA ILE A 759 -19.10 -14.09 -2.91
C ILE A 759 -19.98 -15.35 -2.87
N THR A 760 -19.70 -16.26 -1.93
CA THR A 760 -20.49 -17.49 -1.77
C THR A 760 -21.93 -17.20 -1.38
N HIS A 761 -22.17 -16.21 -0.52
CA HIS A 761 -23.53 -15.78 -0.17
C HIS A 761 -24.27 -15.21 -1.38
N ALA A 762 -23.65 -14.31 -2.14
CA ALA A 762 -24.25 -13.70 -3.33
C ALA A 762 -24.62 -14.76 -4.40
N LYS A 763 -23.70 -15.69 -4.69
CA LYS A 763 -23.95 -16.81 -5.63
C LYS A 763 -25.10 -17.72 -5.20
N ASN A 764 -25.38 -17.78 -3.90
CA ASN A 764 -26.51 -18.53 -3.34
C ASN A 764 -27.80 -17.68 -3.19
N GLY A 765 -27.83 -16.46 -3.74
CA GLY A 765 -28.99 -15.55 -3.65
C GLY A 765 -29.22 -14.96 -2.26
N LYS A 766 -28.21 -14.99 -1.38
CA LYS A 766 -28.29 -14.46 -0.02
C LYS A 766 -27.81 -13.00 0.05
N PRO A 767 -28.23 -12.22 1.08
CA PRO A 767 -27.74 -10.86 1.26
C PRO A 767 -26.21 -10.81 1.45
N ALA A 768 -25.53 -10.18 0.49
CA ALA A 768 -24.07 -10.04 0.46
C ALA A 768 -23.68 -8.58 0.19
N LYS A 769 -22.99 -7.98 1.16
CA LYS A 769 -22.54 -6.58 1.12
C LYS A 769 -21.23 -6.42 1.87
N ILE A 770 -20.32 -5.66 1.27
CA ILE A 770 -19.03 -5.30 1.83
C ILE A 770 -18.97 -3.78 1.97
N ILE A 771 -18.66 -3.27 3.16
CA ILE A 771 -18.33 -1.86 3.38
C ILE A 771 -16.93 -1.78 3.98
N ILE A 772 -16.02 -1.07 3.30
CA ILE A 772 -14.64 -0.89 3.77
C ILE A 772 -14.33 0.61 3.85
N GLN A 773 -13.97 1.09 5.03
CA GLN A 773 -13.38 2.41 5.23
C GLN A 773 -11.88 2.23 5.47
N VAL A 774 -11.02 2.86 4.68
CA VAL A 774 -9.55 2.81 4.84
C VAL A 774 -8.91 4.08 4.29
N ASN A 775 -7.63 4.30 4.59
CA ASN A 775 -6.88 5.42 4.01
C ASN A 775 -6.38 5.09 2.61
N ALA A 776 -6.10 3.81 2.34
CA ALA A 776 -5.57 3.37 1.06
C ALA A 776 -5.94 1.92 0.69
N ILE A 777 -6.10 1.68 -0.61
CA ILE A 777 -6.24 0.37 -1.25
C ILE A 777 -5.23 0.27 -2.39
N VAL A 778 -4.30 -0.67 -2.29
CA VAL A 778 -3.18 -0.91 -3.22
C VAL A 778 -2.90 -2.39 -3.41
N GLU A 779 -3.13 -3.23 -2.39
CA GLU A 779 -2.79 -4.65 -2.45
C GLU A 779 -3.60 -5.39 -3.52
N GLU A 780 -2.89 -6.00 -4.47
CA GLU A 780 -3.45 -6.51 -5.73
C GLU A 780 -4.44 -7.65 -5.52
N GLN A 781 -4.13 -8.63 -4.65
CA GLN A 781 -5.01 -9.79 -4.44
C GLN A 781 -6.32 -9.38 -3.77
N ALA A 782 -6.29 -8.41 -2.86
CA ALA A 782 -7.49 -7.82 -2.28
C ALA A 782 -8.31 -7.05 -3.31
N ILE A 783 -7.68 -6.27 -4.21
CA ILE A 783 -8.38 -5.59 -5.30
C ILE A 783 -9.07 -6.62 -6.22
N GLN A 784 -8.36 -7.67 -6.63
CA GLN A 784 -8.91 -8.76 -7.44
C GLN A 784 -10.04 -9.51 -6.72
N ALA A 785 -9.93 -9.74 -5.41
CA ALA A 785 -11.02 -10.33 -4.63
C ALA A 785 -12.26 -9.42 -4.59
N LEU A 786 -12.08 -8.10 -4.49
CA LEU A 786 -13.20 -7.15 -4.57
C LEU A 786 -13.83 -7.10 -5.97
N TYR A 787 -13.04 -7.21 -7.04
CA TYR A 787 -13.58 -7.39 -8.41
C TYR A 787 -14.39 -8.67 -8.54
N ARG A 788 -13.87 -9.81 -8.05
CA ARG A 788 -14.63 -11.08 -8.03
C ARG A 788 -15.90 -10.97 -7.19
N ALA A 789 -15.88 -10.22 -6.09
CA ALA A 789 -17.08 -9.92 -5.29
C ALA A 789 -18.12 -9.15 -6.10
N SER A 790 -17.69 -8.10 -6.80
CA SER A 790 -18.57 -7.35 -7.69
C SER A 790 -19.16 -8.21 -8.81
N GLN A 791 -18.33 -9.03 -9.48
CA GLN A 791 -18.78 -9.97 -10.53
C GLN A 791 -19.81 -10.99 -10.02
N ALA A 792 -19.72 -11.39 -8.74
CA ALA A 792 -20.67 -12.30 -8.11
C ALA A 792 -21.98 -11.62 -7.65
N GLY A 793 -22.12 -10.31 -7.84
CA GLY A 793 -23.29 -9.54 -7.41
C GLY A 793 -23.23 -9.03 -5.97
N VAL A 794 -22.07 -9.08 -5.31
CA VAL A 794 -21.88 -8.48 -3.98
C VAL A 794 -21.87 -6.95 -4.11
N GLU A 795 -22.68 -6.26 -3.30
CA GLU A 795 -22.61 -4.79 -3.21
C GLU A 795 -21.35 -4.38 -2.43
N VAL A 796 -20.42 -3.67 -3.09
CA VAL A 796 -19.16 -3.24 -2.48
C VAL A 796 -19.10 -1.71 -2.37
N LYS A 797 -19.02 -1.20 -1.14
CA LYS A 797 -18.92 0.23 -0.84
C LYS A 797 -17.58 0.55 -0.17
N LEU A 798 -16.74 1.32 -0.83
CA LEU A 798 -15.40 1.65 -0.36
C LEU A 798 -15.33 3.15 -0.01
N ILE A 799 -14.96 3.46 1.23
CA ILE A 799 -14.69 4.82 1.71
C ILE A 799 -13.16 4.96 1.83
N VAL A 800 -12.52 5.48 0.78
CA VAL A 800 -11.07 5.58 0.64
C VAL A 800 -10.65 7.03 0.51
N ARG A 801 -10.14 7.64 1.58
CA ARG A 801 -9.76 9.07 1.50
C ARG A 801 -8.58 9.33 0.56
N GLY A 802 -7.60 8.43 0.56
CA GLY A 802 -6.26 8.66 0.03
C GLY A 802 -6.05 7.96 -1.30
N ILE A 803 -5.15 6.98 -1.29
CA ILE A 803 -4.73 6.22 -2.47
C ILE A 803 -5.74 5.10 -2.73
N CYS A 804 -6.32 5.07 -3.93
CA CYS A 804 -7.07 3.92 -4.42
C CYS A 804 -6.49 3.49 -5.77
N CYS A 805 -5.97 2.27 -5.84
CA CYS A 805 -5.51 1.64 -7.08
C CYS A 805 -6.61 0.85 -7.79
N LEU A 806 -7.77 0.65 -7.15
CA LEU A 806 -8.96 0.01 -7.73
C LEU A 806 -9.74 1.01 -8.59
N LYS A 807 -10.26 0.57 -9.74
CA LYS A 807 -11.18 1.31 -10.60
C LYS A 807 -12.63 0.81 -10.44
N PRO A 808 -13.58 1.65 -9.98
CA PRO A 808 -15.00 1.29 -9.90
C PRO A 808 -15.73 1.44 -11.25
N GLY A 809 -16.91 0.83 -11.37
CA GLY A 809 -17.84 1.07 -12.47
C GLY A 809 -17.42 0.49 -13.83
N ILE A 810 -16.42 -0.40 -13.88
CA ILE A 810 -16.04 -1.09 -15.11
C ILE A 810 -17.02 -2.23 -15.37
N GLN A 811 -17.68 -2.21 -16.53
CA GLN A 811 -18.64 -3.23 -16.94
C GLN A 811 -18.05 -4.64 -16.84
N GLY A 812 -18.78 -5.58 -16.22
CA GLY A 812 -18.33 -6.96 -16.03
C GLY A 812 -17.20 -7.15 -15.00
N VAL A 813 -16.70 -6.08 -14.36
CA VAL A 813 -15.59 -6.14 -13.39
C VAL A 813 -15.99 -5.51 -12.05
N SER A 814 -16.39 -4.25 -12.06
CA SER A 814 -16.56 -3.42 -10.86
C SER A 814 -17.84 -2.59 -10.84
N GLU A 815 -18.87 -2.99 -11.60
CA GLU A 815 -20.20 -2.35 -11.64
C GLU A 815 -20.87 -2.24 -10.27
N ASN A 816 -20.62 -3.22 -9.39
CA ASN A 816 -21.17 -3.23 -8.03
C ASN A 816 -20.22 -2.60 -7.00
N ILE A 817 -19.14 -1.95 -7.45
CA ILE A 817 -18.19 -1.24 -6.58
C ILE A 817 -18.39 0.27 -6.70
N GLU A 818 -18.70 0.92 -5.58
CA GLU A 818 -18.62 2.38 -5.46
C GLU A 818 -17.42 2.75 -4.59
N VAL A 819 -16.59 3.67 -5.08
CA VAL A 819 -15.49 4.25 -4.29
C VAL A 819 -15.76 5.72 -4.05
N ARG A 820 -15.81 6.07 -2.76
CA ARG A 820 -16.03 7.40 -2.25
C ARG A 820 -14.87 7.85 -1.39
N ALA A 821 -14.54 9.12 -1.44
CA ALA A 821 -13.60 9.74 -0.54
C ALA A 821 -14.23 10.94 0.15
N ILE A 822 -14.01 11.06 1.46
CA ILE A 822 -14.50 12.19 2.26
C ILE A 822 -13.32 13.08 2.60
N ILE A 823 -13.37 14.34 2.18
CA ILE A 823 -12.37 15.36 2.52
C ILE A 823 -13.10 16.48 3.26
N GLY A 824 -13.00 16.47 4.59
CA GLY A 824 -13.67 17.41 5.47
C GLY A 824 -12.74 17.99 6.53
N ARG A 825 -13.33 18.62 7.55
CA ARG A 825 -12.63 19.28 8.67
C ARG A 825 -11.65 18.32 9.36
N PHE A 826 -12.09 17.10 9.60
CA PHE A 826 -11.28 16.06 10.23
C PHE A 826 -10.65 15.17 9.16
N LEU A 827 -9.42 14.71 9.44
CA LEU A 827 -8.72 13.79 8.58
C LEU A 827 -9.27 12.38 8.79
N GLU A 828 -9.95 11.83 7.79
CA GLU A 828 -10.48 10.47 7.89
C GLU A 828 -9.37 9.43 8.08
N HIS A 829 -9.30 8.75 9.23
CA HIS A 829 -8.15 7.88 9.53
C HIS A 829 -8.51 6.47 10.02
N ALA A 830 -9.75 6.28 10.46
CA ALA A 830 -10.30 5.00 10.83
C ALA A 830 -10.15 3.97 9.70
N ARG A 831 -9.84 2.72 10.07
CA ARG A 831 -9.94 1.56 9.18
C ARG A 831 -10.98 0.60 9.70
N ILE A 832 -12.05 0.41 8.93
CA ILE A 832 -13.18 -0.44 9.28
C ILE A 832 -13.47 -1.40 8.12
N TYR A 833 -13.68 -2.66 8.45
CA TYR A 833 -14.10 -3.70 7.51
C TYR A 833 -15.43 -4.28 8.01
N ALA A 834 -16.49 -4.11 7.22
CA ALA A 834 -17.82 -4.60 7.54
C ALA A 834 -18.33 -5.55 6.44
N PHE A 835 -18.85 -6.70 6.86
CA PHE A 835 -19.35 -7.77 6.00
C PHE A 835 -20.77 -8.14 6.43
N SER A 836 -21.73 -8.28 5.50
CA SER A 836 -23.12 -8.59 5.86
C SER A 836 -23.30 -10.01 6.38
N ASN A 837 -22.56 -10.97 5.83
CA ASN A 837 -22.50 -12.36 6.28
C ASN A 837 -23.90 -12.98 6.49
N ASP A 838 -24.75 -12.90 5.46
CA ASP A 838 -26.13 -13.44 5.48
C ASP A 838 -26.96 -12.91 6.65
N GLY A 839 -26.80 -11.63 6.98
CA GLY A 839 -27.50 -10.94 8.08
C GLY A 839 -26.82 -11.05 9.45
N ASN A 840 -25.79 -11.90 9.62
CA ASN A 840 -24.97 -11.95 10.83
C ASN A 840 -23.74 -11.04 10.70
N GLN A 841 -24.01 -9.73 10.61
CA GLN A 841 -23.03 -8.69 10.30
C GLN A 841 -21.77 -8.78 11.16
N GLU A 842 -20.61 -8.74 10.52
CA GLU A 842 -19.30 -8.70 11.18
C GLU A 842 -18.64 -7.35 10.91
N VAL A 843 -18.18 -6.68 11.97
CA VAL A 843 -17.46 -5.40 11.89
C VAL A 843 -16.10 -5.55 12.56
N TYR A 844 -15.07 -5.11 11.87
CA TYR A 844 -13.70 -5.08 12.37
C TYR A 844 -13.12 -3.68 12.30
N ALA A 845 -12.36 -3.30 13.32
CA ALA A 845 -11.52 -2.11 13.31
C ALA A 845 -10.05 -2.50 13.22
N SER A 846 -9.25 -1.70 12.52
CA SER A 846 -7.88 -2.07 12.13
C SER A 846 -6.89 -0.91 12.23
N SER A 847 -5.63 -1.25 12.49
CA SER A 847 -4.50 -0.31 12.33
C SER A 847 -3.93 -0.31 10.91
N ALA A 848 -4.31 -1.30 10.08
CA ALA A 848 -3.83 -1.51 8.72
C ALA A 848 -4.80 -0.99 7.66
N ASP A 849 -4.22 -0.41 6.60
CA ASP A 849 -4.86 -0.19 5.29
C ASP A 849 -4.64 -1.42 4.37
N LEU A 850 -5.34 -1.50 3.23
CA LEU A 850 -5.14 -2.57 2.23
C LEU A 850 -3.92 -2.28 1.33
N MET A 851 -2.72 -2.31 1.90
CA MET A 851 -1.46 -2.09 1.16
C MET A 851 -0.44 -3.18 1.47
N ASN A 852 0.43 -3.50 0.50
CA ASN A 852 1.50 -4.50 0.62
C ASN A 852 2.31 -4.37 1.93
N ARG A 853 2.76 -3.15 2.27
CA ARG A 853 3.53 -2.94 3.51
C ARG A 853 2.73 -3.22 4.79
N ASN A 854 1.43 -2.92 4.79
CA ASN A 854 0.56 -3.13 5.96
C ASN A 854 0.15 -4.59 6.08
N MET A 855 0.06 -5.31 4.96
CA MET A 855 -0.30 -6.72 4.93
C MET A 855 0.88 -7.65 5.22
N PHE A 856 2.10 -7.28 4.82
CA PHE A 856 3.24 -8.21 4.79
C PHE A 856 4.53 -7.71 5.44
N ARG A 857 4.69 -6.41 5.71
CA ARG A 857 5.97 -5.82 6.18
C ARG A 857 5.83 -5.02 7.49
N ARG A 858 4.69 -5.13 8.16
CA ARG A 858 4.41 -4.43 9.42
C ARG A 858 3.74 -5.37 10.40
N VAL A 859 3.87 -5.05 11.69
CA VAL A 859 3.03 -5.66 12.71
C VAL A 859 1.81 -4.77 12.90
N GLU A 860 0.67 -5.26 12.43
CA GLU A 860 -0.64 -4.59 12.48
C GLU A 860 -1.66 -5.50 13.17
N ILE A 861 -2.72 -4.90 13.72
CA ILE A 861 -3.84 -5.62 14.31
C ILE A 861 -5.16 -5.21 13.67
N CYS A 862 -6.05 -6.18 13.53
CA CYS A 862 -7.44 -6.01 13.16
C CYS A 862 -8.28 -6.80 14.16
N PHE A 863 -9.20 -6.10 14.82
CA PHE A 863 -9.93 -6.62 15.97
C PHE A 863 -11.43 -6.53 15.74
N PRO A 864 -12.19 -7.59 16.12
CA PRO A 864 -13.63 -7.60 15.93
C PRO A 864 -14.33 -6.66 16.92
N ILE A 865 -15.42 -6.05 16.47
CA ILE A 865 -16.42 -5.41 17.31
C ILE A 865 -17.54 -6.43 17.48
N GLU A 866 -17.68 -6.99 18.68
CA GLU A 866 -18.63 -8.10 18.91
C GLU A 866 -19.96 -7.64 19.53
N SER A 867 -19.94 -6.51 20.23
CA SER A 867 -21.15 -5.95 20.81
C SER A 867 -22.06 -5.43 19.70
N LYS A 868 -23.24 -6.05 19.53
CA LYS A 868 -24.24 -5.64 18.54
C LYS A 868 -24.55 -4.14 18.56
N ARG A 869 -24.60 -3.54 19.76
CA ARG A 869 -24.81 -2.09 19.93
C ARG A 869 -23.67 -1.27 19.32
N LEU A 870 -22.42 -1.70 19.52
CA LEU A 870 -21.25 -1.02 18.98
C LEU A 870 -21.11 -1.25 17.47
N CYS A 871 -21.43 -2.45 16.98
CA CYS A 871 -21.50 -2.73 15.54
C CYS A 871 -22.50 -1.79 14.85
N ASN A 872 -23.72 -1.71 15.38
CA ASN A 872 -24.76 -0.86 14.79
C ASN A 872 -24.38 0.62 14.82
N ARG A 873 -23.67 1.08 15.85
CA ARG A 873 -23.12 2.45 15.89
C ARG A 873 -22.13 2.69 14.75
N ILE A 874 -21.16 1.79 14.55
CA ILE A 874 -20.18 1.94 13.46
C ILE A 874 -20.86 1.84 12.09
N LEU A 875 -21.83 0.94 11.91
CA LEU A 875 -22.57 0.81 10.66
C LEU A 875 -23.41 2.06 10.34
N HIS A 876 -23.99 2.69 11.36
CA HIS A 876 -24.66 3.99 11.22
C HIS A 876 -23.67 5.09 10.80
N ASP A 877 -22.51 5.17 11.45
CA ASP A 877 -21.46 6.13 11.08
C ASP A 877 -21.00 5.91 9.61
N LEU A 878 -20.83 4.65 9.18
CA LEU A 878 -20.51 4.30 7.80
C LEU A 878 -21.63 4.69 6.80
N ASP A 879 -22.89 4.48 7.17
CA ASP A 879 -24.04 4.86 6.35
C ASP A 879 -24.12 6.38 6.15
N LEU A 880 -23.83 7.18 7.20
CA LEU A 880 -23.70 8.63 7.07
C LEU A 880 -22.62 9.03 6.06
N TYR A 881 -21.46 8.39 6.09
CA TYR A 881 -20.41 8.63 5.10
C TYR A 881 -20.83 8.24 3.68
N LEU A 882 -21.61 7.16 3.51
CA LEU A 882 -22.18 6.73 2.22
C LEU A 882 -23.34 7.62 1.73
N LYS A 883 -23.94 8.42 2.61
CA LYS A 883 -24.98 9.40 2.26
C LYS A 883 -24.47 10.83 2.13
N ASP A 884 -23.24 11.11 2.54
CA ASP A 884 -22.63 12.45 2.45
C ASP A 884 -22.70 12.98 1.01
N ASN A 885 -23.31 14.15 0.84
CA ASN A 885 -23.50 14.81 -0.46
C ASN A 885 -22.85 16.21 -0.51
N THR A 886 -21.87 16.46 0.38
CA THR A 886 -21.23 17.78 0.55
C THR A 886 -19.71 17.73 0.50
N GLN A 887 -19.12 16.70 1.11
CA GLN A 887 -17.68 16.51 1.26
C GLN A 887 -17.18 15.27 0.51
N ALA A 888 -18.11 14.52 -0.10
CA ALA A 888 -17.84 13.31 -0.84
C ALA A 888 -17.32 13.57 -2.26
N TRP A 889 -16.36 12.74 -2.66
CA TRP A 889 -15.81 12.65 -4.00
C TRP A 889 -15.95 11.21 -4.49
N LEU A 890 -16.59 11.02 -5.63
CA LEU A 890 -16.76 9.70 -6.25
C LEU A 890 -15.64 9.47 -7.27
N LEU A 891 -14.90 8.38 -7.08
CA LEU A 891 -13.94 7.91 -8.07
C LEU A 891 -14.70 7.34 -9.27
N GLN A 892 -14.35 7.78 -10.47
CA GLN A 892 -14.92 7.35 -11.73
C GLN A 892 -14.08 6.23 -12.36
N ALA A 893 -14.63 5.54 -13.37
CA ALA A 893 -13.95 4.44 -14.07
C ALA A 893 -12.67 4.88 -14.81
N ASP A 894 -12.57 6.15 -15.21
CA ASP A 894 -11.37 6.74 -15.82
C ASP A 894 -10.28 7.13 -14.80
N GLY A 895 -10.55 6.95 -13.50
CA GLY A 895 -9.65 7.32 -12.40
C GLY A 895 -9.77 8.78 -11.93
N SER A 896 -10.63 9.58 -12.55
CA SER A 896 -10.93 10.94 -12.09
C SER A 896 -11.85 10.93 -10.86
N TYR A 897 -11.86 12.03 -10.10
CA TYR A 897 -12.76 12.20 -8.97
C TYR A 897 -13.79 13.29 -9.26
N LEU A 898 -15.07 12.96 -9.14
CA LEU A 898 -16.17 13.90 -9.21
C LEU A 898 -16.61 14.30 -7.80
N GLN A 899 -16.61 15.60 -7.50
CA GLN A 899 -17.18 16.08 -6.24
C GLN A 899 -18.70 15.99 -6.30
N LEU A 900 -19.32 15.39 -5.28
CA LEU A 900 -20.77 15.50 -5.10
C LEU A 900 -21.09 16.91 -4.60
N LEU A 901 -21.90 17.61 -5.38
CA LEU A 901 -22.45 18.92 -5.02
C LEU A 901 -23.94 18.72 -4.78
N ASN A 902 -24.45 19.20 -3.64
CA ASN A 902 -25.86 19.12 -3.33
C ASN A 902 -26.68 19.86 -4.41
N THR A 903 -27.73 19.23 -4.93
CA THR A 903 -28.71 19.90 -5.77
C THR A 903 -29.75 20.60 -4.87
N THR A 904 -30.50 21.57 -5.39
CA THR A 904 -31.39 22.40 -4.55
C THR A 904 -32.54 21.65 -3.87
N ASP A 905 -32.79 20.39 -4.26
CA ASP A 905 -33.97 19.63 -3.83
C ASP A 905 -33.64 18.48 -2.85
N GLU A 906 -32.37 18.23 -2.51
CA GLU A 906 -31.95 17.15 -1.61
C GLU A 906 -31.51 17.67 -0.22
N GLU A 907 -31.82 16.89 0.83
CA GLU A 907 -31.38 17.18 2.20
C GLU A 907 -29.84 17.16 2.26
N GLN A 908 -29.26 18.21 2.85
CA GLN A 908 -27.81 18.32 2.97
C GLN A 908 -27.29 17.41 4.09
N ILE A 909 -26.51 16.39 3.74
CA ILE A 909 -25.88 15.48 4.69
C ILE A 909 -24.37 15.70 4.67
N GLN A 910 -23.84 16.16 5.80
CA GLN A 910 -22.41 16.28 6.05
C GLN A 910 -22.03 15.37 7.22
N ALA A 911 -21.43 14.22 6.91
CA ALA A 911 -21.26 13.11 7.85
C ALA A 911 -20.53 13.53 9.14
N GLN A 912 -19.40 14.25 9.01
CA GLN A 912 -18.62 14.70 10.16
C GLN A 912 -19.41 15.64 11.09
N SER A 913 -20.27 16.51 10.53
CA SER A 913 -21.10 17.43 11.29
C SER A 913 -22.24 16.71 12.01
N VAL A 914 -22.88 15.75 11.33
CA VAL A 914 -23.96 14.93 11.91
C VAL A 914 -23.41 14.11 13.08
N ILE A 915 -22.30 13.37 12.89
CA ILE A 915 -21.67 12.57 13.95
C ILE A 915 -21.26 13.45 15.13
N LEU A 916 -20.68 14.63 14.86
CA LEU A 916 -20.31 15.59 15.91
C LEU A 916 -21.52 16.02 16.74
N ASN A 917 -22.63 16.36 16.11
CA ASN A 917 -23.85 16.79 16.79
C ASN A 917 -24.49 15.64 17.59
N GLU A 918 -24.58 14.43 17.01
CA GLU A 918 -25.13 13.25 17.68
C GLU A 918 -24.35 12.89 18.94
N LEU A 919 -23.01 12.91 18.88
CA LEU A 919 -22.15 12.54 20.00
C LEU A 919 -21.96 13.67 21.03
N GLN A 920 -22.24 14.93 20.69
CA GLN A 920 -22.29 16.03 21.66
C GLN A 920 -23.63 16.13 22.38
N GLY A 921 -24.73 15.72 21.72
CA GLY A 921 -26.08 15.72 22.31
C GLY A 921 -26.38 14.52 23.22
N SER A 922 -25.55 13.47 23.17
CA SER A 922 -25.64 12.23 23.96
C SER A 922 -24.86 12.29 25.27
#